data_AF-A0A935PFQ5-F1
#
_entry.id   AF-A0A935PFQ5-F1
#
_cell.length_a   1.000
_cell.length_b   1.000
_cell.length_c   1.000
_cell.angle_alpha   90.00
_cell.angle_beta   90.00
_cell.angle_gamma   90.00
#
_symmetry.space_group_name_H-M   'P 1'
#
loop_
_entity.id
_entity.type
_entity.pdbx_description
1 polymer ?
#
loop_
_entity_poly.entity_id
_entity_poly.type
_entity_poly.pdbx_seq_one_letter_code
_entity_poly.pdbx_strand_id
1 'polypeptide(L)'
;MTRGRGDHEGICVQAHRTDREAGGADRPAVAWRRPGQPEDALLSHLLRRKGPRARRRLLPELSDPLRCGQALRGRAEVLHEIRGRAILGRDSAARGPLRPHPDAPAHLALRGVPGPVRLVSGAPAGRREPDEDHPPVRRRHLRDHRTVRGTHETGNGGTPAAGRPAARRATGRRGAPEAGGPVAGYHLIETKSEGDKTVEHRGTVLSVRGSVVDVRFTDRLPEIRHVLRAGENDRVRIEVTAHLNAEVARGIALTPTQGLARGSAVLNTEQPFRVPIGRGLLGRVFNVFGEVIDNEPAPEAGDMRAIHREPVPITQQSTVSEIFETGIKALDVLAPLERGGKAGLFGGAGVGKTVLLTELIHNVVSGHEGISIFCGIGERCREGEELYREMKEAGVLKNTVMVFGQMNEPPGARFRVGHTALTMAEYFRDDERQDVLLMMDNIFRFIQAGQEVSGLMGLLPSRLGYQPTLASDLAELEERICNTTTGAITSIQAVYVPADDFTDPSASHTFSHLTASIVLSRKRASEGFYPAVDLLQSGSKMLMPNIAGERHYRIAQEVRRNLTIYEELKDIIAMLGINELSREDQRTVFRARRLERFFTQPFFTTEQFIGKPGRMVSREQALEGCERILNDEFAEFPESALYMIGTIDEAKKDEA
;
A
#
# COMPACT_ATOMS: atom_id res chain seq x y z
N MET A 1 -37.59 -59.77 13.46
CA MET A 1 -38.53 -59.73 12.32
C MET A 1 -39.72 -58.87 12.74
N THR A 2 -39.79 -57.58 12.41
CA THR A 2 -40.07 -56.95 11.08
C THR A 2 -41.56 -56.90 10.72
N ARG A 3 -42.24 -55.87 11.22
CA ARG A 3 -43.43 -55.15 10.68
C ARG A 3 -43.49 -53.79 11.38
N GLY A 4 -44.06 -52.72 10.81
CA GLY A 4 -44.73 -52.59 9.50
C GLY A 4 -44.27 -51.34 8.73
N ARG A 5 -44.96 -51.03 7.62
CA ARG A 5 -44.79 -49.79 6.84
C ARG A 5 -45.67 -48.68 7.42
N GLY A 6 -45.28 -47.44 7.18
CA GLY A 6 -46.12 -46.24 7.28
C GLY A 6 -45.64 -45.24 6.25
N ASP A 7 -46.56 -44.66 5.49
CA ASP A 7 -46.25 -43.81 4.33
C ASP A 7 -46.10 -42.33 4.75
N HIS A 8 -45.41 -41.54 3.91
CA HIS A 8 -45.26 -40.09 4.09
C HIS A 8 -45.92 -39.33 2.94
N GLU A 9 -47.13 -38.81 3.17
CA GLU A 9 -47.63 -37.62 2.48
C GLU A 9 -47.40 -36.37 3.35
N GLY A 10 -47.30 -35.20 2.73
CA GLY A 10 -47.03 -33.93 3.39
C GLY A 10 -48.27 -33.06 3.58
N ILE A 11 -48.15 -32.02 4.42
CA ILE A 11 -49.17 -30.99 4.64
C ILE A 11 -48.54 -29.59 4.54
N CYS A 12 -49.30 -28.62 4.02
CA CYS A 12 -48.89 -27.22 3.90
C CYS A 12 -48.88 -26.47 5.24
N VAL A 13 -48.13 -25.37 5.28
CA VAL A 13 -48.42 -24.25 6.19
C VAL A 13 -48.70 -23.01 5.33
N GLN A 14 -49.76 -22.27 5.67
CA GLN A 14 -50.26 -21.13 4.89
C GLN A 14 -49.60 -19.81 5.33
N ALA A 15 -49.42 -18.89 4.40
CA ALA A 15 -49.19 -17.48 4.69
C ALA A 15 -50.50 -16.69 4.46
N HIS A 16 -50.89 -15.84 5.40
CA HIS A 16 -52.20 -15.19 5.38
C HIS A 16 -52.31 -14.05 4.37
N ARG A 17 -53.42 -14.03 3.64
CA ARG A 17 -53.96 -12.81 3.01
C ARG A 17 -54.67 -11.97 4.07
N THR A 18 -54.47 -10.65 4.04
CA THR A 18 -55.42 -9.68 4.58
C THR A 18 -55.51 -8.49 3.62
N ASP A 19 -56.72 -8.19 3.15
CA ASP A 19 -57.02 -7.06 2.28
C ASP A 19 -57.93 -6.09 3.06
N ARG A 20 -57.60 -4.79 3.11
CA ARG A 20 -58.57 -3.70 3.37
C ARG A 20 -58.05 -2.31 2.97
N GLU A 21 -58.43 -1.92 1.76
CA GLU A 21 -58.95 -0.62 1.29
C GLU A 21 -58.42 0.76 1.80
N ALA A 22 -58.43 1.69 0.83
CA ALA A 22 -58.56 3.15 0.92
C ALA A 22 -57.31 4.01 1.25
N GLY A 23 -57.07 5.00 0.38
CA GLY A 23 -56.04 6.04 0.55
C GLY A 23 -55.26 6.36 -0.73
N GLY A 24 -55.86 7.07 -1.68
CA GLY A 24 -55.19 7.46 -2.94
C GLY A 24 -54.58 8.86 -2.90
N ALA A 25 -53.44 9.05 -3.58
CA ALA A 25 -52.86 10.36 -3.90
C ALA A 25 -51.98 10.29 -5.15
N ASP A 26 -52.12 11.24 -6.07
CA ASP A 26 -51.27 11.38 -7.26
C ASP A 26 -49.85 11.86 -6.92
N ARG A 27 -48.83 11.32 -7.64
CA ARG A 27 -47.87 12.12 -8.43
C ARG A 27 -46.89 11.25 -9.25
N PRO A 28 -46.23 11.79 -10.30
CA PRO A 28 -45.80 11.00 -11.45
C PRO A 28 -44.39 10.40 -11.35
N ALA A 29 -44.20 9.28 -12.06
CA ALA A 29 -42.88 8.67 -12.26
C ALA A 29 -42.04 9.45 -13.28
N VAL A 30 -40.98 10.12 -12.83
CA VAL A 30 -39.99 10.77 -13.70
C VAL A 30 -38.95 9.75 -14.16
N ALA A 31 -38.92 9.46 -15.46
CA ALA A 31 -38.05 8.45 -16.04
C ALA A 31 -36.60 8.94 -16.24
N TRP A 32 -35.72 8.61 -15.29
CA TRP A 32 -34.27 8.84 -15.44
C TRP A 32 -33.63 7.83 -16.39
N ARG A 33 -33.31 8.26 -17.61
CA ARG A 33 -32.41 7.51 -18.50
C ARG A 33 -30.96 7.70 -18.06
N ARG A 34 -30.23 6.60 -17.81
CA ARG A 34 -28.76 6.57 -17.87
C ARG A 34 -28.33 5.99 -19.23
N PRO A 35 -27.44 6.64 -19.99
CA PRO A 35 -26.89 6.08 -21.23
C PRO A 35 -25.69 5.15 -20.96
N GLY A 36 -25.50 4.15 -21.83
CA GLY A 36 -24.25 3.38 -21.93
C GLY A 36 -24.16 2.12 -21.07
N GLN A 37 -24.53 0.98 -21.65
CA GLN A 37 -24.00 -0.34 -21.25
C GLN A 37 -23.52 -1.12 -22.49
N PRO A 38 -22.60 -2.09 -22.36
CA PRO A 38 -21.92 -2.71 -23.51
C PRO A 38 -22.82 -3.54 -24.44
N GLU A 39 -24.04 -3.89 -24.02
CA GLU A 39 -24.90 -4.85 -24.72
C GLU A 39 -25.47 -4.30 -26.05
N ASP A 40 -25.70 -2.98 -26.12
CA ASP A 40 -26.11 -2.28 -27.35
C ASP A 40 -25.06 -2.43 -28.48
N ALA A 41 -23.78 -2.50 -28.13
CA ALA A 41 -22.70 -2.70 -29.09
C ALA A 41 -22.78 -4.10 -29.72
N LEU A 42 -23.03 -5.14 -28.92
CA LEU A 42 -23.19 -6.52 -29.43
C LEU A 42 -24.43 -6.64 -30.33
N LEU A 43 -25.56 -6.10 -29.89
CA LEU A 43 -26.83 -6.20 -30.62
C LEU A 43 -26.77 -5.46 -31.97
N SER A 44 -26.21 -4.24 -31.99
CA SER A 44 -26.02 -3.47 -33.21
C SER A 44 -25.00 -4.12 -34.15
N HIS A 45 -23.94 -4.76 -33.63
CA HIS A 45 -22.96 -5.48 -34.46
C HIS A 45 -23.55 -6.76 -35.09
N LEU A 46 -24.41 -7.49 -34.37
CA LEU A 46 -25.16 -8.65 -34.89
C LEU A 46 -26.18 -8.24 -35.97
N LEU A 47 -26.91 -7.14 -35.75
CA LEU A 47 -27.89 -6.62 -36.72
C LEU A 47 -27.26 -6.09 -38.02
N ARG A 48 -25.98 -5.70 -38.01
CA ARG A 48 -25.23 -5.34 -39.24
C ARG A 48 -24.96 -6.54 -40.17
N ARG A 49 -24.95 -7.79 -39.68
CA ARG A 49 -24.64 -8.99 -40.48
C ARG A 49 -25.83 -9.70 -41.12
N LYS A 50 -27.08 -9.21 -40.98
CA LYS A 50 -28.27 -9.84 -41.60
C LYS A 50 -29.02 -8.89 -42.55
N GLY A 51 -29.33 -9.40 -43.74
CA GLY A 51 -29.98 -8.66 -44.82
C GLY A 51 -31.40 -8.16 -44.50
N PRO A 52 -31.94 -7.21 -45.29
CA PRO A 52 -33.09 -6.38 -44.93
C PRO A 52 -34.38 -7.14 -44.62
N ARG A 53 -34.60 -8.33 -45.21
CA ARG A 53 -35.77 -9.18 -44.91
C ARG A 53 -35.80 -9.72 -43.48
N ALA A 54 -34.65 -9.86 -42.81
CA ALA A 54 -34.59 -10.33 -41.42
C ALA A 54 -34.99 -9.23 -40.42
N ARG A 55 -34.55 -7.98 -40.64
CA ARG A 55 -34.82 -6.85 -39.73
C ARG A 55 -36.32 -6.56 -39.55
N ARG A 56 -37.11 -6.69 -40.62
CA ARG A 56 -38.58 -6.46 -40.57
C ARG A 56 -39.38 -7.48 -39.73
N ARG A 57 -38.80 -8.61 -39.30
CA ARG A 57 -39.49 -9.60 -38.43
C ARG A 57 -39.18 -9.45 -36.94
N LEU A 58 -38.09 -8.79 -36.56
CA LEU A 58 -37.60 -8.76 -35.17
C LEU A 58 -37.94 -7.48 -34.38
N LEU A 59 -38.44 -6.44 -35.05
CA LEU A 59 -38.78 -5.16 -34.42
C LEU A 59 -40.03 -5.17 -33.51
N PRO A 60 -41.10 -5.98 -33.74
CA PRO A 60 -42.27 -5.97 -32.86
C PRO A 60 -42.02 -6.59 -31.48
N GLU A 61 -41.27 -7.70 -31.40
CA GLU A 61 -41.20 -8.55 -30.20
C GLU A 61 -40.33 -8.01 -29.05
N LEU A 62 -39.63 -6.88 -29.27
CA LEU A 62 -38.74 -6.25 -28.28
C LEU A 62 -39.38 -5.03 -27.57
N SER A 63 -40.71 -4.93 -27.60
CA SER A 63 -41.45 -3.74 -27.08
C SER A 63 -42.33 -3.99 -25.85
N ASP A 64 -42.44 -5.25 -25.37
CA ASP A 64 -43.24 -5.63 -24.21
C ASP A 64 -42.36 -6.18 -23.06
N PRO A 65 -42.22 -5.46 -21.92
CA PRO A 65 -41.33 -5.89 -20.83
C PRO A 65 -41.83 -7.13 -20.07
N LEU A 66 -43.12 -7.47 -20.12
CA LEU A 66 -43.69 -8.57 -19.31
C LEU A 66 -43.39 -9.95 -19.89
N ARG A 67 -43.03 -10.07 -21.18
CA ARG A 67 -42.70 -11.36 -21.81
C ARG A 67 -41.23 -11.78 -21.67
N CYS A 68 -40.33 -10.85 -21.39
CA CYS A 68 -38.89 -11.14 -21.34
C CYS A 68 -38.52 -12.15 -20.23
N GLY A 69 -39.18 -12.08 -19.07
CA GLY A 69 -38.90 -12.93 -17.91
C GLY A 69 -39.17 -14.43 -18.09
N GLN A 70 -40.01 -14.84 -19.05
CA GLN A 70 -40.28 -16.26 -19.31
C GLN A 70 -39.37 -16.85 -20.40
N ALA A 71 -38.84 -16.05 -21.33
CA ALA A 71 -37.95 -16.51 -22.39
C ALA A 71 -36.58 -17.02 -21.88
N LEU A 72 -36.12 -16.50 -20.73
CA LEU A 72 -34.80 -16.80 -20.16
C LEU A 72 -34.75 -18.02 -19.24
N ARG A 73 -35.88 -18.55 -18.76
CA ARG A 73 -35.91 -19.79 -17.95
C ARG A 73 -35.94 -21.09 -18.77
N GLY A 74 -36.16 -21.01 -20.08
CA GLY A 74 -36.29 -22.19 -20.97
C GLY A 74 -35.06 -22.52 -21.84
N ARG A 75 -33.88 -21.93 -21.57
CA ARG A 75 -32.68 -22.07 -22.44
C ARG A 75 -31.35 -22.30 -21.71
N ALA A 76 -31.38 -22.73 -20.46
CA ALA A 76 -30.16 -23.09 -19.71
C ALA A 76 -29.55 -24.44 -20.14
N GLU A 77 -30.37 -25.41 -20.58
CA GLU A 77 -29.92 -26.80 -20.78
C GLU A 77 -29.26 -27.08 -22.14
N VAL A 78 -29.44 -26.21 -23.14
CA VAL A 78 -28.98 -26.46 -24.53
C VAL A 78 -27.50 -26.09 -24.75
N LEU A 79 -26.87 -25.37 -23.81
CA LEU A 79 -25.46 -24.96 -23.94
C LEU A 79 -24.45 -25.97 -23.40
N HIS A 80 -24.88 -27.00 -22.67
CA HIS A 80 -23.96 -27.97 -22.06
C HIS A 80 -23.55 -29.13 -22.99
N GLU A 81 -24.26 -29.35 -24.10
CA GLU A 81 -23.99 -30.45 -25.05
C GLU A 81 -23.00 -30.05 -26.17
N ILE A 82 -22.85 -28.74 -26.45
CA ILE A 82 -22.08 -28.22 -27.60
C ILE A 82 -20.57 -28.07 -27.31
N ARG A 83 -20.11 -28.26 -26.06
CA ARG A 83 -18.68 -28.42 -25.72
C ARG A 83 -18.22 -29.87 -25.52
N GLY A 84 -19.12 -30.85 -25.63
CA GLY A 84 -18.80 -32.28 -25.47
C GLY A 84 -18.36 -33.01 -26.76
N ARG A 85 -18.45 -32.37 -27.94
CA ARG A 85 -18.19 -33.01 -29.25
C ARG A 85 -17.36 -32.13 -30.19
N ALA A 86 -16.10 -31.89 -29.81
CA ALA A 86 -15.07 -31.30 -30.67
C ALA A 86 -13.75 -32.11 -30.66
N ILE A 87 -13.82 -33.38 -30.24
CA ILE A 87 -12.78 -34.41 -30.32
C ILE A 87 -13.48 -35.67 -30.87
N LEU A 88 -12.77 -36.50 -31.64
CA LEU A 88 -13.29 -37.65 -32.44
C LEU A 88 -14.00 -37.28 -33.75
N GLY A 89 -13.19 -36.93 -34.76
CA GLY A 89 -13.06 -37.74 -35.99
C GLY A 89 -14.24 -37.89 -36.97
N ARG A 90 -13.95 -37.58 -38.24
CA ARG A 90 -14.51 -38.30 -39.40
C ARG A 90 -13.40 -38.60 -40.41
N ASP A 91 -13.03 -39.86 -40.52
CA ASP A 91 -12.23 -40.37 -41.64
C ASP A 91 -13.07 -40.47 -42.91
N SER A 92 -12.44 -40.20 -44.07
CA SER A 92 -12.63 -40.89 -45.35
C SER A 92 -11.72 -40.24 -46.42
N ALA A 93 -10.87 -40.95 -47.16
CA ALA A 93 -10.53 -42.38 -47.09
C ALA A 93 -9.21 -42.69 -47.84
N ALA A 94 -8.80 -43.97 -47.76
CA ALA A 94 -7.99 -44.72 -48.73
C ALA A 94 -6.47 -44.95 -48.46
N ARG A 95 -6.14 -46.26 -48.36
CA ARG A 95 -4.86 -46.96 -48.66
C ARG A 95 -3.70 -46.93 -47.63
N GLY A 96 -3.60 -48.04 -46.89
CA GLY A 96 -2.40 -48.90 -46.92
C GLY A 96 -1.31 -48.66 -45.86
N PRO A 97 -1.11 -49.59 -44.90
CA PRO A 97 -0.04 -49.48 -43.91
C PRO A 97 1.28 -50.11 -44.41
N LEU A 98 2.41 -49.43 -44.20
CA LEU A 98 3.76 -49.98 -44.33
C LEU A 98 4.71 -49.42 -43.26
N ARG A 99 5.82 -50.12 -43.03
CA ARG A 99 6.70 -49.97 -41.85
C ARG A 99 7.71 -48.81 -42.00
N PRO A 100 8.14 -48.16 -40.90
CA PRO A 100 9.32 -47.30 -40.91
C PRO A 100 10.61 -48.12 -40.77
N HIS A 101 11.51 -48.00 -41.74
CA HIS A 101 12.96 -48.13 -41.57
C HIS A 101 13.65 -47.31 -42.69
N PRO A 102 14.99 -47.18 -42.65
CA PRO A 102 15.67 -45.89 -42.59
C PRO A 102 15.89 -45.23 -43.97
N ASP A 103 16.36 -43.98 -44.00
CA ASP A 103 17.74 -43.70 -44.43
C ASP A 103 18.14 -42.23 -44.26
N ALA A 104 19.45 -42.00 -44.20
CA ALA A 104 20.11 -40.70 -44.31
C ALA A 104 21.18 -40.79 -45.40
N PRO A 105 21.58 -39.65 -45.99
CA PRO A 105 22.99 -39.24 -45.83
C PRO A 105 23.12 -37.70 -45.62
N ALA A 106 24.28 -37.12 -45.29
CA ALA A 106 25.66 -37.63 -45.40
C ALA A 106 26.61 -37.17 -44.26
N HIS A 107 27.66 -37.98 -44.08
CA HIS A 107 29.04 -37.79 -43.56
C HIS A 107 29.52 -36.36 -43.12
N LEU A 108 30.51 -36.22 -42.20
CA LEU A 108 31.74 -37.01 -42.06
C LEU A 108 32.46 -36.85 -40.68
N ALA A 109 33.05 -37.95 -40.15
CA ALA A 109 34.17 -38.02 -39.18
C ALA A 109 34.02 -37.45 -37.72
N LEU A 110 34.66 -37.99 -36.65
CA LEU A 110 35.41 -39.25 -36.40
C LEU A 110 35.54 -39.52 -34.87
N ARG A 111 35.44 -40.79 -34.45
CA ARG A 111 36.01 -41.45 -33.21
C ARG A 111 35.66 -40.95 -31.77
N GLY A 112 35.28 -41.90 -30.89
CA GLY A 112 35.72 -41.89 -29.47
C GLY A 112 34.74 -42.32 -28.36
N VAL A 113 34.66 -43.62 -28.04
CA VAL A 113 34.12 -44.21 -26.76
C VAL A 113 34.81 -45.58 -26.56
N PRO A 114 34.88 -46.23 -25.37
CA PRO A 114 33.94 -46.30 -24.22
C PRO A 114 34.50 -45.59 -22.95
N GLY A 115 33.87 -45.54 -21.76
CA GLY A 115 32.81 -46.33 -21.10
C GLY A 115 32.55 -45.79 -19.67
N PRO A 116 31.78 -46.48 -18.80
CA PRO A 116 31.12 -45.86 -17.64
C PRO A 116 31.57 -46.36 -16.24
N VAL A 117 31.08 -45.74 -15.14
CA VAL A 117 30.34 -46.41 -14.03
C VAL A 117 29.99 -45.46 -12.84
N ARG A 118 28.90 -45.83 -12.17
CA ARG A 118 28.14 -45.31 -11.00
C ARG A 118 28.86 -44.75 -9.75
N LEU A 119 28.17 -43.79 -9.12
CA LEU A 119 27.75 -43.72 -7.69
C LEU A 119 28.32 -44.76 -6.68
N VAL A 120 28.91 -44.26 -5.57
CA VAL A 120 28.76 -44.82 -4.19
C VAL A 120 28.79 -43.67 -3.16
N SER A 121 28.05 -43.83 -2.05
CA SER A 121 27.91 -42.91 -0.91
C SER A 121 29.03 -43.02 0.15
N GLY A 122 29.22 -42.00 1.00
CA GLY A 122 30.13 -42.13 2.16
C GLY A 122 30.20 -40.93 3.13
N ALA A 123 29.63 -41.11 4.32
CA ALA A 123 29.96 -40.42 5.58
C ALA A 123 30.27 -41.53 6.63
N PRO A 124 30.81 -41.31 7.85
CA PRO A 124 30.84 -40.06 8.63
C PRO A 124 32.13 -39.79 9.50
N ALA A 125 32.09 -38.71 10.30
CA ALA A 125 32.92 -38.41 11.51
C ALA A 125 34.45 -38.18 11.33
N GLY A 126 35.16 -37.43 12.21
CA GLY A 126 34.71 -36.49 13.27
C GLY A 126 35.74 -36.21 14.40
N ARG A 127 35.71 -34.97 14.94
CA ARG A 127 36.33 -34.42 16.20
C ARG A 127 37.78 -33.84 16.20
N ARG A 128 37.88 -32.61 16.76
CA ARG A 128 38.95 -31.97 17.59
C ARG A 128 40.25 -31.41 16.97
N GLU A 129 40.35 -30.07 16.93
CA GLU A 129 41.23 -29.15 17.74
C GLU A 129 42.47 -29.67 18.49
N PRO A 130 43.49 -28.81 18.82
CA PRO A 130 43.83 -27.46 18.31
C PRO A 130 45.38 -27.18 18.16
N ASP A 131 45.74 -25.88 18.16
CA ASP A 131 47.02 -25.22 18.56
C ASP A 131 48.15 -24.92 17.53
N GLU A 132 48.96 -23.92 17.91
CA GLU A 132 49.95 -23.16 17.12
C GLU A 132 51.38 -23.74 17.16
N ASP A 133 52.27 -23.31 16.25
CA ASP A 133 53.68 -23.05 16.64
C ASP A 133 54.45 -22.07 15.70
N HIS A 134 55.52 -21.46 16.22
CA HIS A 134 56.35 -20.40 15.61
C HIS A 134 57.77 -20.37 16.26
N PRO A 135 58.68 -19.37 16.08
CA PRO A 135 58.81 -18.30 15.08
C PRO A 135 60.07 -18.50 14.18
N PRO A 136 61.34 -18.02 14.42
CA PRO A 136 61.92 -16.72 14.80
C PRO A 136 62.99 -16.15 13.79
N VAL A 137 63.83 -15.19 14.23
CA VAL A 137 65.09 -14.65 13.60
C VAL A 137 64.91 -13.54 12.53
N ARG A 138 65.47 -12.31 12.62
CA ARG A 138 66.40 -11.65 13.59
C ARG A 138 66.21 -10.11 13.67
N ARG A 139 66.92 -9.44 14.61
CA ARG A 139 66.85 -7.98 14.95
C ARG A 139 68.04 -7.14 14.43
N ARG A 140 67.91 -5.80 14.43
CA ARG A 140 68.97 -4.84 14.85
C ARG A 140 68.42 -3.47 15.32
N HIS A 141 69.30 -2.61 15.85
CA HIS A 141 69.02 -1.37 16.62
C HIS A 141 70.15 -0.30 16.35
N LEU A 142 70.30 0.90 16.96
CA LEU A 142 69.78 1.52 18.20
C LEU A 142 70.10 3.07 18.26
N ARG A 143 69.28 3.91 18.93
CA ARG A 143 69.65 5.23 19.59
C ARG A 143 70.13 6.42 18.68
N ASP A 144 70.24 7.70 19.09
CA ASP A 144 69.66 8.53 20.19
C ASP A 144 69.76 10.08 19.90
N HIS A 145 68.97 10.90 20.62
CA HIS A 145 69.21 12.30 21.08
C HIS A 145 69.40 13.60 20.21
N ARG A 146 68.72 14.68 20.70
CA ARG A 146 69.18 16.09 21.00
C ARG A 146 68.93 17.33 20.08
N THR A 147 68.01 18.22 20.54
CA THR A 147 68.14 19.72 20.75
C THR A 147 68.51 20.70 19.58
N VAL A 148 68.20 22.02 19.52
CA VAL A 148 67.69 23.06 20.47
C VAL A 148 67.14 24.34 19.75
N ARG A 149 66.20 25.11 20.38
CA ARG A 149 65.76 26.54 20.14
C ARG A 149 65.33 26.96 18.70
N GLY A 150 64.57 28.03 18.43
CA GLY A 150 63.90 29.13 19.21
C GLY A 150 63.08 30.03 18.21
N THR A 151 62.45 31.17 18.50
CA THR A 151 62.31 32.07 19.68
C THR A 151 61.30 33.22 19.39
N HIS A 152 60.43 33.61 20.35
CA HIS A 152 59.82 34.97 20.62
C HIS A 152 59.07 35.75 19.47
N GLU A 153 58.15 36.71 19.67
CA GLU A 153 57.17 37.13 20.72
C GLU A 153 56.07 38.03 20.04
N THR A 154 55.02 38.63 20.64
CA THR A 154 54.68 39.01 22.05
C THR A 154 53.29 38.41 22.45
N GLY A 155 52.31 38.94 23.21
CA GLY A 155 51.95 40.27 23.78
C GLY A 155 51.00 41.09 22.87
N ASN A 156 50.00 41.83 23.35
CA ASN A 156 49.43 42.08 24.70
C ASN A 156 48.01 42.72 24.53
N GLY A 157 47.04 42.85 25.45
CA GLY A 157 46.86 42.42 26.86
C GLY A 157 45.66 43.16 27.52
N GLY A 158 44.93 42.57 28.48
CA GLY A 158 43.82 43.26 29.20
C GLY A 158 42.76 42.36 29.88
N THR A 159 42.70 42.38 31.21
CA THR A 159 41.65 41.78 32.11
C THR A 159 41.01 42.92 32.95
N PRO A 160 40.13 42.79 34.00
CA PRO A 160 39.86 41.62 34.87
C PRO A 160 38.41 41.39 35.41
N ALA A 161 38.25 40.28 36.15
CA ALA A 161 37.39 40.09 37.36
C ALA A 161 35.84 40.06 37.25
N ALA A 162 35.09 39.35 38.10
CA ALA A 162 35.38 38.21 39.00
C ALA A 162 34.08 37.55 39.51
N GLY A 163 34.12 36.27 39.97
CA GLY A 163 32.96 35.60 40.61
C GLY A 163 33.11 34.09 40.86
N ARG A 164 33.59 33.70 42.05
CA ARG A 164 33.74 32.31 42.60
C ARG A 164 33.78 32.41 44.14
N PRO A 165 33.83 31.34 44.97
CA PRO A 165 33.84 29.87 44.72
C PRO A 165 32.45 29.24 45.06
N ALA A 166 32.20 27.99 45.47
CA ALA A 166 32.95 26.74 45.74
C ALA A 166 32.04 25.52 45.41
N ALA A 167 32.45 24.26 45.15
CA ALA A 167 33.70 23.48 45.31
C ALA A 167 33.85 22.64 46.61
N ARG A 168 33.65 21.31 46.51
CA ARG A 168 34.31 20.26 47.33
C ARG A 168 34.51 18.97 46.51
N ARG A 169 35.50 18.15 46.88
CA ARG A 169 35.94 16.91 46.21
C ARG A 169 35.93 15.71 47.18
N ALA A 170 35.67 14.49 46.67
CA ALA A 170 36.25 13.21 47.14
C ALA A 170 35.91 12.09 46.11
N THR A 171 36.79 11.72 45.16
CA THR A 171 37.79 10.63 45.24
C THR A 171 37.22 9.20 45.41
N GLY A 172 36.92 8.53 44.28
CA GLY A 172 36.36 7.17 44.21
C GLY A 172 37.34 5.98 44.32
N ARG A 173 36.93 4.83 43.77
CA ARG A 173 37.77 3.63 43.53
C ARG A 173 37.20 2.74 42.41
N ARG A 174 37.93 1.67 42.07
CA ARG A 174 37.72 0.77 40.91
C ARG A 174 36.66 -0.31 41.17
N GLY A 175 36.04 -0.82 40.10
CA GLY A 175 35.39 -2.14 40.10
C GLY A 175 34.32 -2.32 39.03
N ALA A 176 34.61 -3.11 37.98
CA ALA A 176 33.58 -3.89 37.27
C ALA A 176 33.51 -5.29 37.93
N PRO A 177 32.37 -5.98 37.86
CA PRO A 177 32.20 -6.93 36.76
C PRO A 177 30.80 -6.90 36.12
N GLU A 178 30.60 -7.77 35.14
CA GLU A 178 29.36 -7.96 34.38
C GLU A 178 28.28 -8.72 35.16
N ALA A 179 27.01 -8.36 34.98
CA ALA A 179 25.84 -9.24 35.08
C ALA A 179 24.63 -8.60 34.40
N GLY A 180 23.86 -9.37 33.63
CA GLY A 180 22.60 -8.89 33.04
C GLY A 180 21.45 -8.87 34.06
N GLY A 181 20.62 -7.82 34.01
CA GLY A 181 19.38 -7.69 34.79
C GLY A 181 18.22 -7.23 33.90
N PRO A 182 16.96 -7.52 34.26
CA PRO A 182 15.82 -7.36 33.36
C PRO A 182 15.41 -5.88 33.15
N VAL A 183 14.84 -5.61 31.98
CA VAL A 183 14.20 -4.34 31.65
C VAL A 183 13.03 -4.08 32.61
N ALA A 184 12.92 -2.87 33.16
CA ALA A 184 11.90 -2.53 34.14
C ALA A 184 10.49 -2.57 33.53
N GLY A 185 9.57 -3.30 34.17
CA GLY A 185 8.16 -3.33 33.79
C GLY A 185 7.41 -2.07 34.24
N TYR A 186 6.45 -1.64 33.43
CA TYR A 186 5.59 -0.51 33.74
C TYR A 186 4.64 -0.83 34.91
N HIS A 187 4.96 -0.32 36.10
CA HIS A 187 3.98 -0.21 37.18
C HIS A 187 3.12 1.04 36.96
N LEU A 188 1.86 0.83 36.57
CA LEU A 188 0.83 1.87 36.76
C LEU A 188 0.65 2.10 38.26
N ILE A 189 0.46 3.36 38.67
CA ILE A 189 0.23 3.71 40.08
C ILE A 189 -1.22 3.36 40.44
N GLU A 190 -1.41 2.26 41.17
CA GLU A 190 -2.71 1.89 41.73
C GLU A 190 -3.16 2.92 42.79
N THR A 191 -4.17 3.71 42.46
CA THR A 191 -4.93 4.46 43.47
C THR A 191 -5.78 3.48 44.28
N LYS A 192 -5.25 3.03 45.42
CA LYS A 192 -5.98 2.17 46.37
C LYS A 192 -7.27 2.85 46.83
N SER A 193 -8.40 2.39 46.31
CA SER A 193 -9.69 2.48 46.99
C SER A 193 -9.91 1.14 47.71
N GLU A 194 -10.17 1.19 49.01
CA GLU A 194 -10.47 -0.02 49.78
C GLU A 194 -11.95 -0.37 49.65
N GLY A 195 -12.26 -1.62 49.34
CA GLY A 195 -13.57 -2.21 49.65
C GLY A 195 -14.66 -2.15 48.58
N ASP A 196 -14.35 -2.45 47.32
CA ASP A 196 -15.33 -3.06 46.42
C ASP A 196 -14.83 -4.40 45.87
N LYS A 197 -15.74 -5.34 45.63
CA LYS A 197 -15.46 -6.63 45.01
C LYS A 197 -15.54 -6.49 43.50
N THR A 198 -14.46 -6.03 42.89
CA THR A 198 -14.27 -6.11 41.43
C THR A 198 -14.40 -7.56 40.98
N VAL A 199 -15.56 -7.91 40.40
CA VAL A 199 -15.78 -9.20 39.77
C VAL A 199 -14.95 -9.21 38.49
N GLU A 200 -13.73 -9.71 38.58
CA GLU A 200 -12.86 -9.87 37.41
C GLU A 200 -13.58 -10.79 36.41
N HIS A 201 -14.02 -10.22 35.27
CA HIS A 201 -14.71 -10.96 34.21
C HIS A 201 -13.71 -11.89 33.49
N ARG A 202 -13.39 -13.00 34.16
CA ARG A 202 -12.42 -14.00 33.74
C ARG A 202 -13.07 -15.06 32.85
N GLY A 203 -12.44 -15.32 31.72
CA GLY A 203 -12.75 -16.43 30.83
C GLY A 203 -11.71 -17.56 30.92
N THR A 204 -11.99 -18.66 30.21
CA THR A 204 -11.08 -19.80 30.06
C THR A 204 -10.93 -20.18 28.59
N VAL A 205 -9.71 -20.43 28.15
CA VAL A 205 -9.43 -20.84 26.76
C VAL A 205 -9.99 -22.23 26.48
N LEU A 206 -10.90 -22.35 25.51
CA LEU A 206 -11.41 -23.63 25.03
C LEU A 206 -10.56 -24.22 23.90
N SER A 207 -10.12 -23.37 22.97
CA SER A 207 -9.49 -23.80 21.72
C SER A 207 -8.54 -22.70 21.21
N VAL A 208 -7.39 -23.11 20.67
CA VAL A 208 -6.38 -22.25 20.05
C VAL A 208 -6.08 -22.85 18.67
N ARG A 209 -6.21 -22.06 17.61
CA ARG A 209 -6.04 -22.50 16.21
C ARG A 209 -5.22 -21.45 15.45
N GLY A 210 -3.90 -21.56 15.53
CA GLY A 210 -3.00 -20.50 15.05
C GLY A 210 -3.21 -19.21 15.84
N SER A 211 -3.71 -18.17 15.17
CA SER A 211 -4.09 -16.90 15.82
C SER A 211 -5.54 -16.86 16.33
N VAL A 212 -6.39 -17.87 16.08
CA VAL A 212 -7.75 -17.89 16.62
C VAL A 212 -7.77 -18.42 18.04
N VAL A 213 -8.51 -17.77 18.93
CA VAL A 213 -8.78 -18.27 20.28
C VAL A 213 -10.30 -18.28 20.53
N ASP A 214 -10.83 -19.44 20.90
CA ASP A 214 -12.19 -19.58 21.43
C ASP A 214 -12.10 -19.55 22.97
N VAL A 215 -12.83 -18.64 23.64
CA VAL A 215 -12.80 -18.40 25.09
C VAL A 215 -14.21 -18.52 25.67
N ARG A 216 -14.39 -19.31 26.73
CA ARG A 216 -15.64 -19.37 27.51
C ARG A 216 -15.61 -18.35 28.64
N PHE A 217 -16.70 -17.61 28.78
CA PHE A 217 -17.04 -16.82 29.97
C PHE A 217 -18.29 -17.45 30.60
N THR A 218 -18.34 -17.55 31.94
CA THR A 218 -19.50 -18.11 32.66
C THR A 218 -20.59 -17.10 32.94
N ASP A 219 -20.24 -15.80 32.95
CA ASP A 219 -21.08 -14.75 33.52
C ASP A 219 -21.57 -13.77 32.43
N ARG A 220 -20.68 -12.88 31.95
CA ARG A 220 -20.94 -11.92 30.87
C ARG A 220 -19.95 -12.15 29.73
N LEU A 221 -20.46 -12.22 28.51
CA LEU A 221 -19.64 -12.16 27.29
C LEU A 221 -19.01 -10.77 27.12
N PRO A 222 -17.71 -10.66 26.83
CA PRO A 222 -17.10 -9.41 26.37
C PRO A 222 -17.72 -8.96 25.06
N GLU A 223 -17.82 -7.65 24.83
CA GLU A 223 -18.41 -7.10 23.62
C GLU A 223 -17.47 -7.26 22.41
N ILE A 224 -18.02 -7.21 21.20
CA ILE A 224 -17.22 -7.33 19.97
C ILE A 224 -16.28 -6.11 19.89
N ARG A 225 -15.04 -6.32 19.41
CA ARG A 225 -13.88 -5.42 19.45
C ARG A 225 -13.22 -5.23 20.83
N HIS A 226 -13.73 -5.82 21.92
CA HIS A 226 -13.02 -5.80 23.22
C HIS A 226 -11.70 -6.57 23.18
N VAL A 227 -10.72 -6.11 23.95
CA VAL A 227 -9.44 -6.81 24.13
C VAL A 227 -9.50 -7.72 25.34
N LEU A 228 -9.02 -8.94 25.16
CA LEU A 228 -8.75 -9.91 26.22
C LEU A 228 -7.25 -10.09 26.40
N ARG A 229 -6.81 -10.34 27.63
CA ARG A 229 -5.41 -10.63 27.99
C ARG A 229 -5.29 -12.06 28.51
N ALA A 230 -4.23 -12.76 28.12
CA ALA A 230 -4.02 -14.15 28.52
C ALA A 230 -2.54 -14.57 28.49
N GLY A 231 -2.26 -15.76 29.00
CA GLY A 231 -0.91 -16.33 29.07
C GLY A 231 -0.05 -15.73 30.18
N GLU A 232 1.24 -16.05 30.16
CA GLU A 232 2.20 -15.55 31.14
C GLU A 232 2.37 -14.03 31.01
N ASN A 233 2.24 -13.30 32.12
CA ASN A 233 2.36 -11.84 32.21
C ASN A 233 1.45 -11.07 31.23
N ASP A 234 0.22 -11.54 31.01
CA ASP A 234 -0.78 -10.93 30.10
C ASP A 234 -0.31 -10.76 28.64
N ARG A 235 0.77 -11.45 28.22
CA ARG A 235 1.44 -11.20 26.94
C ARG A 235 0.58 -11.48 25.70
N VAL A 236 -0.45 -12.32 25.83
CA VAL A 236 -1.31 -12.69 24.70
C VAL A 236 -2.53 -11.75 24.65
N ARG A 237 -2.54 -10.82 23.70
CA ARG A 237 -3.65 -9.89 23.45
C ARG A 237 -4.56 -10.46 22.36
N ILE A 238 -5.86 -10.53 22.64
CA ILE A 238 -6.87 -11.15 21.77
C ILE A 238 -8.02 -10.16 21.57
N GLU A 239 -8.32 -9.78 20.33
CA GLU A 239 -9.48 -8.95 19.98
C GLU A 239 -10.72 -9.84 19.76
N VAL A 240 -11.82 -9.60 20.47
CA VAL A 240 -13.08 -10.34 20.27
C VAL A 240 -13.72 -9.97 18.95
N THR A 241 -13.98 -10.97 18.11
CA THR A 241 -14.48 -10.81 16.74
C THR A 241 -15.92 -11.27 16.58
N ALA A 242 -16.34 -12.30 17.34
CA ALA A 242 -17.69 -12.85 17.26
C ALA A 242 -18.11 -13.56 18.56
N HIS A 243 -19.41 -13.70 18.78
CA HIS A 243 -19.98 -14.63 19.76
C HIS A 243 -20.45 -15.90 19.05
N LEU A 244 -20.04 -17.08 19.53
CA LEU A 244 -20.42 -18.37 18.94
C LEU A 244 -21.70 -18.96 19.57
N ASN A 245 -21.96 -18.58 20.82
CA ASN A 245 -23.16 -18.86 21.61
C ASN A 245 -23.14 -17.93 22.85
N ALA A 246 -24.06 -18.12 23.81
CA ALA A 246 -24.18 -17.27 25.00
C ALA A 246 -22.99 -17.29 25.99
N GLU A 247 -22.08 -18.28 25.91
CA GLU A 247 -20.91 -18.39 26.79
C GLU A 247 -19.57 -18.18 26.06
N VAL A 248 -19.52 -18.42 24.74
CA VAL A 248 -18.25 -18.55 24.00
C VAL A 248 -18.01 -17.39 23.05
N ALA A 249 -17.01 -16.57 23.36
CA ALA A 249 -16.44 -15.59 22.45
C ALA A 249 -15.35 -16.22 21.56
N ARG A 250 -15.29 -15.80 20.30
CA ARG A 250 -14.15 -16.02 19.40
C ARG A 250 -13.41 -14.72 19.21
N GLY A 251 -12.08 -14.77 19.30
CA GLY A 251 -11.21 -13.65 19.01
C GLY A 251 -9.98 -14.01 18.18
N ILE A 252 -9.32 -12.96 17.70
CA ILE A 252 -8.06 -13.00 16.95
C ILE A 252 -6.94 -12.52 17.86
N ALA A 253 -5.92 -13.33 18.04
CA ALA A 253 -4.70 -12.96 18.73
C ALA A 253 -3.90 -11.94 17.89
N LEU A 254 -3.66 -10.78 18.49
CA LEU A 254 -2.84 -9.69 17.95
C LEU A 254 -1.34 -9.90 18.24
N THR A 255 -1.03 -10.85 19.12
CA THR A 255 0.32 -11.27 19.52
C THR A 255 0.49 -12.78 19.32
N PRO A 256 1.71 -13.33 19.25
CA PRO A 256 1.93 -14.77 19.16
C PRO A 256 1.23 -15.55 20.30
N THR A 257 0.51 -16.62 19.95
CA THR A 257 -0.25 -17.47 20.88
C THR A 257 0.60 -18.52 21.63
N GLN A 258 1.93 -18.38 21.58
CA GLN A 258 2.87 -19.36 22.12
C GLN A 258 2.82 -19.40 23.66
N GLY A 259 2.66 -20.59 24.22
CA GLY A 259 2.45 -20.81 25.65
C GLY A 259 1.00 -20.62 26.12
N LEU A 260 0.05 -20.32 25.24
CA LEU A 260 -1.38 -20.34 25.59
C LEU A 260 -1.90 -21.79 25.55
N ALA A 261 -2.54 -22.25 26.63
CA ALA A 261 -3.06 -23.60 26.77
C ALA A 261 -4.59 -23.61 26.90
N ARG A 262 -5.21 -24.77 26.64
CA ARG A 262 -6.63 -24.97 26.99
C ARG A 262 -6.77 -24.97 28.51
N GLY A 263 -7.75 -24.24 29.02
CA GLY A 263 -7.90 -23.96 30.45
C GLY A 263 -7.03 -22.83 30.98
N SER A 264 -6.18 -22.18 30.17
CA SER A 264 -5.56 -20.91 30.56
C SER A 264 -6.62 -19.88 30.90
N ALA A 265 -6.42 -19.14 31.99
CA ALA A 265 -7.25 -18.01 32.35
C ALA A 265 -7.09 -16.87 31.33
N VAL A 266 -8.17 -16.12 31.14
CA VAL A 266 -8.27 -14.97 30.24
C VAL A 266 -8.93 -13.83 31.01
N LEU A 267 -8.38 -12.62 30.95
CA LEU A 267 -8.98 -11.42 31.54
C LEU A 267 -9.67 -10.60 30.44
N ASN A 268 -10.97 -10.33 30.58
CA ASN A 268 -11.65 -9.29 29.80
C ASN A 268 -11.16 -7.92 30.30
N THR A 269 -10.66 -7.05 29.41
CA THR A 269 -10.27 -5.68 29.80
C THR A 269 -11.44 -4.71 29.89
N GLU A 270 -12.64 -5.14 29.48
CA GLU A 270 -13.87 -4.34 29.36
C GLU A 270 -13.73 -3.12 28.43
N GLN A 271 -12.68 -3.09 27.59
CA GLN A 271 -12.40 -1.97 26.70
C GLN A 271 -12.12 -2.45 25.26
N PRO A 272 -12.53 -1.66 24.25
CA PRO A 272 -12.10 -1.87 22.87
C PRO A 272 -10.59 -1.68 22.75
N PHE A 273 -10.01 -2.15 21.65
CA PHE A 273 -8.60 -1.87 21.33
C PHE A 273 -8.39 -0.34 21.18
N ARG A 274 -7.61 0.24 22.10
CA ARG A 274 -7.22 1.67 22.13
C ARG A 274 -5.72 1.86 21.90
N VAL A 275 -5.37 3.04 21.41
CA VAL A 275 -4.00 3.51 21.12
C VAL A 275 -3.85 4.98 21.56
N PRO A 276 -2.63 5.48 21.84
CA PRO A 276 -2.43 6.84 22.31
C PRO A 276 -2.65 7.86 21.19
N ILE A 277 -3.09 9.05 21.59
CA ILE A 277 -3.25 10.25 20.77
C ILE A 277 -2.60 11.45 21.46
N GLY A 278 -2.21 12.47 20.69
CA GLY A 278 -1.53 13.66 21.22
C GLY A 278 -0.38 14.16 20.34
N ARG A 279 0.02 15.43 20.51
CA ARG A 279 1.22 15.99 19.87
C ARG A 279 2.51 15.22 20.20
N GLY A 280 2.56 14.54 21.35
CA GLY A 280 3.67 13.69 21.79
C GLY A 280 3.94 12.45 20.91
N LEU A 281 3.10 12.17 19.91
CA LEU A 281 3.36 11.15 18.89
C LEU A 281 4.39 11.59 17.83
N LEU A 282 4.63 12.89 17.67
CA LEU A 282 5.47 13.43 16.60
C LEU A 282 6.96 13.08 16.82
N GLY A 283 7.63 12.62 15.77
CA GLY A 283 9.01 12.15 15.83
C GLY A 283 9.20 10.75 16.41
N ARG A 284 8.11 10.03 16.69
CA ARG A 284 8.12 8.71 17.35
C ARG A 284 7.73 7.56 16.42
N VAL A 285 8.22 6.37 16.76
CA VAL A 285 7.93 5.13 16.03
C VAL A 285 7.16 4.16 16.93
N PHE A 286 6.00 3.71 16.48
CA PHE A 286 5.05 2.88 17.22
C PHE A 286 4.83 1.50 16.58
N ASN A 287 4.48 0.51 17.40
CA ASN A 287 3.87 -0.74 16.94
C ASN A 287 2.34 -0.62 16.79
N VAL A 288 1.67 -1.69 16.34
CA VAL A 288 0.21 -1.76 16.23
C VAL A 288 -0.55 -1.38 17.52
N PHE A 289 0.03 -1.60 18.70
CA PHE A 289 -0.58 -1.28 20.00
C PHE A 289 -0.39 0.17 20.45
N GLY A 290 0.37 0.97 19.69
CA GLY A 290 0.76 2.31 20.12
C GLY A 290 1.87 2.34 21.16
N GLU A 291 2.63 1.26 21.30
CA GLU A 291 3.83 1.21 22.15
C GLU A 291 5.04 1.64 21.31
N VAL A 292 5.93 2.44 21.88
CA VAL A 292 7.12 2.94 21.16
C VAL A 292 8.18 1.86 20.94
N ILE A 293 8.78 1.86 19.75
CA ILE A 293 9.79 0.90 19.29
C ILE A 293 11.08 1.57 18.78
N ASP A 294 11.21 2.89 18.95
CA ASP A 294 12.39 3.69 18.58
C ASP A 294 13.55 3.62 19.59
N ASN A 295 13.33 3.03 20.77
CA ASN A 295 14.23 3.01 21.94
C ASN A 295 14.43 4.37 22.64
N GLU A 296 13.69 5.40 22.25
CA GLU A 296 13.62 6.67 22.98
C GLU A 296 12.65 6.52 24.19
N PRO A 297 12.76 7.34 25.25
CA PRO A 297 11.88 7.25 26.43
C PRO A 297 10.39 7.27 26.04
N ALA A 298 9.54 6.55 26.78
CA ALA A 298 8.09 6.59 26.52
C ALA A 298 7.58 8.05 26.54
N PRO A 299 6.72 8.46 25.59
CA PRO A 299 6.14 9.80 25.62
C PRO A 299 5.28 9.99 26.87
N GLU A 300 5.03 11.25 27.25
CA GLU A 300 4.09 11.54 28.34
C GLU A 300 2.72 10.91 28.07
N ALA A 301 2.05 10.47 29.14
CA ALA A 301 0.82 9.67 29.04
C ALA A 301 -0.34 10.50 28.47
N GLY A 302 -0.52 10.45 27.16
CA GLY A 302 -1.62 11.07 26.42
C GLY A 302 -2.94 10.31 26.52
N ASP A 303 -3.98 10.89 25.94
CA ASP A 303 -5.31 10.27 25.85
C ASP A 303 -5.29 8.98 25.01
N MET A 304 -6.22 8.06 25.27
CA MET A 304 -6.29 6.74 24.63
C MET A 304 -7.60 6.56 23.83
N ARG A 305 -7.50 6.63 22.50
CA ARG A 305 -8.63 6.56 21.55
C ARG A 305 -8.79 5.14 20.97
N ALA A 306 -10.03 4.68 20.80
CA ALA A 306 -10.31 3.35 20.23
C ALA A 306 -9.98 3.32 18.72
N ILE A 307 -9.34 2.24 18.24
CA ILE A 307 -8.99 2.11 16.80
C ILE A 307 -10.21 1.87 15.91
N HIS A 308 -11.30 1.43 16.51
CA HIS A 308 -12.59 1.16 15.90
C HIS A 308 -13.48 2.38 16.06
N ARG A 309 -13.70 3.12 14.97
CA ARG A 309 -14.61 4.27 14.88
C ARG A 309 -15.44 4.13 13.61
N GLU A 310 -16.65 4.69 13.63
CA GLU A 310 -17.48 4.78 12.43
C GLU A 310 -16.91 5.83 11.46
N PRO A 311 -17.05 5.65 10.13
CA PRO A 311 -16.73 6.69 9.14
C PRO A 311 -17.44 8.02 9.42
N VAL A 312 -16.83 9.13 9.00
CA VAL A 312 -17.41 10.47 9.20
C VAL A 312 -18.75 10.58 8.46
N PRO A 313 -19.86 10.95 9.13
CA PRO A 313 -21.17 11.09 8.48
C PRO A 313 -21.13 12.05 7.29
N ILE A 314 -21.88 11.74 6.23
CA ILE A 314 -21.92 12.55 4.99
C ILE A 314 -22.33 14.02 5.21
N THR A 315 -22.99 14.33 6.32
CA THR A 315 -23.36 15.70 6.76
C THR A 315 -22.20 16.49 7.38
N GLN A 316 -21.05 15.87 7.64
CA GLN A 316 -19.84 16.47 8.22
C GLN A 316 -18.65 16.45 7.25
N GLN A 317 -18.76 15.73 6.14
CA GLN A 317 -17.77 15.70 5.05
C GLN A 317 -17.80 17.02 4.26
N SER A 318 -16.65 17.45 3.74
CA SER A 318 -16.57 18.61 2.86
C SER A 318 -17.21 18.33 1.50
N THR A 319 -17.96 19.28 0.95
CA THR A 319 -18.46 19.23 -0.44
C THR A 319 -17.56 19.97 -1.43
N VAL A 320 -16.35 20.35 -1.02
CA VAL A 320 -15.39 21.10 -1.84
C VAL A 320 -14.19 20.20 -2.17
N SER A 321 -14.06 19.81 -3.45
CA SER A 321 -12.87 19.15 -3.98
C SER A 321 -11.81 20.19 -4.34
N GLU A 322 -10.73 20.24 -3.57
CA GLU A 322 -9.58 21.14 -3.79
C GLU A 322 -8.37 20.34 -4.27
N ILE A 323 -7.58 20.90 -5.19
CA ILE A 323 -6.32 20.27 -5.60
C ILE A 323 -5.28 20.46 -4.50
N PHE A 324 -4.68 19.35 -4.08
CA PHE A 324 -3.55 19.32 -3.15
C PHE A 324 -2.24 19.45 -3.96
N GLU A 325 -1.52 20.55 -3.74
CA GLU A 325 -0.29 20.88 -4.48
C GLU A 325 0.92 20.19 -3.86
N THR A 326 1.57 19.32 -4.64
CA THR A 326 2.68 18.48 -4.16
C THR A 326 4.06 19.13 -4.32
N GLY A 327 4.13 20.18 -5.14
CA GLY A 327 5.38 20.81 -5.55
C GLY A 327 6.17 19.99 -6.58
N ILE A 328 5.56 18.94 -7.16
CA ILE A 328 6.19 17.95 -8.05
C ILE A 328 5.51 18.01 -9.42
N LYS A 329 6.22 18.54 -10.42
CA LYS A 329 5.69 18.86 -11.77
C LYS A 329 4.88 17.73 -12.41
N ALA A 330 5.37 16.50 -12.33
CA ALA A 330 4.72 15.33 -12.94
C ALA A 330 3.37 14.99 -12.29
N LEU A 331 3.25 15.19 -10.97
CA LEU A 331 2.00 14.97 -10.24
C LEU A 331 1.04 16.14 -10.48
N ASP A 332 1.48 17.36 -10.16
CA ASP A 332 0.62 18.55 -10.16
C ASP A 332 0.03 18.86 -11.54
N VAL A 333 0.75 18.55 -12.64
CA VAL A 333 0.22 18.73 -14.01
C VAL A 333 -0.65 17.55 -14.47
N LEU A 334 -0.22 16.30 -14.30
CA LEU A 334 -0.83 15.14 -14.99
C LEU A 334 -1.67 14.21 -14.10
N ALA A 335 -1.42 14.19 -12.80
CA ALA A 335 -2.14 13.39 -11.80
C ALA A 335 -2.39 14.18 -10.49
N PRO A 336 -2.98 15.39 -10.55
CA PRO A 336 -3.12 16.28 -9.40
C PRO A 336 -3.89 15.61 -8.26
N LEU A 337 -3.38 15.71 -7.04
CA LEU A 337 -3.98 15.08 -5.87
C LEU A 337 -5.21 15.86 -5.39
N GLU A 338 -6.10 15.18 -4.66
CA GLU A 338 -7.27 15.78 -4.02
C GLU A 338 -7.03 15.94 -2.53
N ARG A 339 -7.33 17.12 -1.98
CA ARG A 339 -7.20 17.42 -0.55
C ARG A 339 -8.22 16.60 0.25
N GLY A 340 -7.72 15.65 1.03
CA GLY A 340 -8.55 14.66 1.73
C GLY A 340 -9.00 13.48 0.87
N GLY A 341 -8.43 13.33 -0.33
CA GLY A 341 -8.64 12.20 -1.23
C GLY A 341 -7.63 11.07 -1.04
N LYS A 342 -7.63 10.11 -1.98
CA LYS A 342 -6.89 8.84 -1.89
C LYS A 342 -6.08 8.60 -3.17
N ALA A 343 -4.76 8.48 -3.08
CA ALA A 343 -3.87 8.29 -4.22
C ALA A 343 -3.19 6.92 -4.18
N GLY A 344 -3.35 6.11 -5.22
CA GLY A 344 -2.65 4.83 -5.34
C GLY A 344 -1.26 5.01 -5.95
N LEU A 345 -0.21 4.51 -5.26
CA LEU A 345 1.17 4.50 -5.72
C LEU A 345 1.57 3.10 -6.21
N PHE A 346 1.57 2.94 -7.53
CA PHE A 346 1.87 1.69 -8.23
C PHE A 346 3.34 1.65 -8.65
N GLY A 347 3.91 0.44 -8.78
CA GLY A 347 5.27 0.24 -9.26
C GLY A 347 6.00 -0.91 -8.56
N GLY A 348 7.04 -1.43 -9.21
CA GLY A 348 7.88 -2.50 -8.67
C GLY A 348 8.92 -2.02 -7.66
N ALA A 349 9.75 -2.94 -7.15
CA ALA A 349 10.93 -2.57 -6.37
C ALA A 349 11.96 -1.81 -7.23
N GLY A 350 12.68 -0.87 -6.61
CA GLY A 350 13.78 -0.11 -7.24
C GLY A 350 13.38 1.08 -8.11
N VAL A 351 12.09 1.46 -8.18
CA VAL A 351 11.60 2.57 -9.04
C VAL A 351 11.51 3.94 -8.33
N GLY A 352 12.06 4.07 -7.12
CA GLY A 352 12.05 5.32 -6.35
C GLY A 352 10.78 5.61 -5.54
N LYS A 353 10.00 4.59 -5.13
CA LYS A 353 8.83 4.78 -4.23
C LYS A 353 9.19 5.55 -2.96
N THR A 354 10.16 5.06 -2.19
CA THR A 354 10.62 5.65 -0.92
C THR A 354 11.07 7.10 -1.09
N VAL A 355 11.82 7.38 -2.16
CA VAL A 355 12.27 8.71 -2.56
C VAL A 355 11.10 9.67 -2.84
N LEU A 356 10.07 9.21 -3.56
CA LEU A 356 8.88 10.01 -3.81
C LEU A 356 8.06 10.25 -2.54
N LEU A 357 7.91 9.25 -1.67
CA LEU A 357 7.20 9.38 -0.40
C LEU A 357 7.92 10.34 0.56
N THR A 358 9.24 10.25 0.69
CA THR A 358 10.02 11.15 1.56
C THR A 358 10.05 12.58 1.03
N GLU A 359 10.12 12.80 -0.29
CA GLU A 359 10.00 14.14 -0.89
C GLU A 359 8.59 14.74 -0.66
N LEU A 360 7.53 13.93 -0.78
CA LEU A 360 6.16 14.38 -0.50
C LEU A 360 5.98 14.77 0.98
N ILE A 361 6.55 14.01 1.92
CA ILE A 361 6.61 14.41 3.35
C ILE A 361 7.36 15.74 3.50
N HIS A 362 8.54 15.87 2.88
CA HIS A 362 9.35 17.09 2.95
C HIS A 362 8.59 18.32 2.44
N ASN A 363 7.95 18.22 1.27
CA ASN A 363 7.25 19.34 0.65
C ASN A 363 5.99 19.74 1.42
N VAL A 364 5.22 18.77 1.95
CA VAL A 364 4.07 19.07 2.81
C VAL A 364 4.51 19.74 4.12
N VAL A 365 5.58 19.26 4.76
CA VAL A 365 6.16 19.85 5.97
C VAL A 365 6.77 21.24 5.73
N SER A 366 7.16 21.56 4.50
CA SER A 366 7.81 22.83 4.14
C SER A 366 6.84 23.88 3.59
N GLY A 367 5.77 23.44 2.90
CA GLY A 367 4.77 24.31 2.27
C GLY A 367 3.48 24.49 3.06
N HIS A 368 3.15 23.59 3.99
CA HIS A 368 1.92 23.61 4.79
C HIS A 368 2.23 23.36 6.28
N GLU A 369 1.39 23.84 7.19
CA GLU A 369 1.46 23.48 8.63
C GLU A 369 0.84 22.08 8.89
N GLY A 370 1.14 21.11 8.01
CA GLY A 370 0.60 19.76 8.01
C GLY A 370 1.50 18.73 8.70
N ILE A 371 0.91 17.60 9.06
CA ILE A 371 1.58 16.48 9.74
C ILE A 371 1.60 15.26 8.82
N SER A 372 2.70 14.51 8.83
CA SER A 372 2.78 13.24 8.10
C SER A 372 2.59 12.04 9.02
N ILE A 373 1.91 10.99 8.56
CA ILE A 373 1.84 9.70 9.27
C ILE A 373 2.19 8.59 8.30
N PHE A 374 3.26 7.84 8.59
CA PHE A 374 3.65 6.67 7.83
C PHE A 374 3.14 5.39 8.50
N CYS A 375 2.43 4.56 7.75
CA CYS A 375 1.87 3.29 8.18
C CYS A 375 2.51 2.14 7.39
N GLY A 376 3.47 1.43 8.01
CA GLY A 376 4.12 0.24 7.46
C GLY A 376 3.31 -1.02 7.72
N ILE A 377 2.39 -1.34 6.81
CA ILE A 377 1.49 -2.51 6.88
C ILE A 377 2.17 -3.73 6.26
N GLY A 378 2.51 -4.73 7.08
CA GLY A 378 3.14 -5.96 6.61
C GLY A 378 4.48 -5.72 5.93
N GLU A 379 5.25 -4.75 6.44
CA GLU A 379 6.52 -4.32 5.86
C GLU A 379 7.74 -5.04 6.43
N ARG A 380 8.85 -5.01 5.69
CA ARG A 380 10.11 -5.66 6.11
C ARG A 380 10.79 -4.80 7.17
N CYS A 381 11.25 -5.41 8.25
CA CYS A 381 11.98 -4.75 9.34
C CYS A 381 13.17 -3.91 8.84
N ARG A 382 13.86 -4.40 7.80
CA ARG A 382 14.97 -3.72 7.10
C ARG A 382 14.52 -2.43 6.41
N GLU A 383 13.36 -2.44 5.76
CA GLU A 383 12.86 -1.31 4.98
C GLU A 383 12.20 -0.26 5.88
N GLY A 384 11.63 -0.67 7.02
CA GLY A 384 11.22 0.24 8.08
C GLY A 384 12.40 0.95 8.78
N GLU A 385 13.52 0.26 9.01
CA GLU A 385 14.75 0.88 9.57
C GLU A 385 15.39 1.84 8.56
N GLU A 386 15.55 1.39 7.30
CA GLU A 386 16.09 2.18 6.19
C GLU A 386 15.30 3.49 6.03
N LEU A 387 13.96 3.41 6.02
CA LEU A 387 13.08 4.58 5.96
C LEU A 387 13.15 5.48 7.21
N TYR A 388 13.17 4.92 8.43
CA TYR A 388 13.30 5.70 9.66
C TYR A 388 14.61 6.49 9.68
N ARG A 389 15.70 5.86 9.22
CA ARG A 389 17.01 6.48 9.11
C ARG A 389 17.04 7.55 8.02
N GLU A 390 16.48 7.29 6.84
CA GLU A 390 16.32 8.30 5.77
C GLU A 390 15.50 9.51 6.25
N MET A 391 14.36 9.31 6.94
CA MET A 391 13.55 10.40 7.49
C MET A 391 14.27 11.21 8.57
N LYS A 392 15.19 10.59 9.31
CA LYS A 392 16.03 11.23 10.35
C LYS A 392 17.17 12.02 9.72
N GLU A 393 17.83 11.46 8.71
CA GLU A 393 18.88 12.12 7.91
C GLU A 393 18.33 13.31 7.10
N ALA A 394 17.11 13.20 6.55
CA ALA A 394 16.40 14.28 5.86
C ALA A 394 15.75 15.31 6.81
N GLY A 395 15.80 15.11 8.12
CA GLY A 395 15.26 16.06 9.13
C GLY A 395 13.73 16.21 9.16
N VAL A 396 12.99 15.37 8.43
CA VAL A 396 11.51 15.41 8.37
C VAL A 396 10.84 14.70 9.54
N LEU A 397 11.52 13.73 10.17
CA LEU A 397 11.01 12.88 11.25
C LEU A 397 10.26 13.67 12.34
N LYS A 398 10.75 14.86 12.73
CA LYS A 398 10.15 15.75 13.75
C LYS A 398 8.65 16.06 13.56
N ASN A 399 8.15 16.03 12.31
CA ASN A 399 6.76 16.33 11.96
C ASN A 399 6.03 15.08 11.42
N THR A 400 6.62 13.89 11.65
CA THR A 400 6.11 12.61 11.17
C THR A 400 5.84 11.67 12.35
N VAL A 401 4.71 10.96 12.30
CA VAL A 401 4.45 9.78 13.16
C VAL A 401 4.70 8.52 12.33
N MET A 402 5.43 7.54 12.86
CA MET A 402 5.63 6.26 12.18
C MET A 402 4.94 5.13 12.94
N VAL A 403 4.16 4.30 12.26
CA VAL A 403 3.42 3.17 12.83
C VAL A 403 3.71 1.92 11.99
N PHE A 404 4.23 0.86 12.63
CA PHE A 404 4.59 -0.38 11.95
C PHE A 404 3.79 -1.59 12.48
N GLY A 405 3.49 -2.51 11.57
CA GLY A 405 2.98 -3.85 11.84
C GLY A 405 3.69 -4.81 10.89
N GLN A 406 4.84 -5.32 11.31
CA GLN A 406 5.87 -5.90 10.44
C GLN A 406 5.52 -7.30 9.89
N MET A 407 6.24 -7.77 8.86
CA MET A 407 6.00 -9.09 8.24
C MET A 407 6.08 -10.29 9.20
N ASN A 408 6.83 -10.17 10.31
CA ASN A 408 6.96 -11.18 11.36
C ASN A 408 5.81 -11.17 12.39
N GLU A 409 4.92 -10.18 12.34
CA GLU A 409 3.76 -10.08 13.24
C GLU A 409 2.58 -10.96 12.76
N PRO A 410 1.77 -11.49 13.69
CA PRO A 410 0.59 -12.28 13.35
C PRO A 410 -0.40 -11.49 12.49
N PRO A 411 -1.22 -12.16 11.66
CA PRO A 411 -2.12 -11.48 10.74
C PRO A 411 -3.12 -10.55 11.44
N GLY A 412 -3.50 -10.81 12.69
CA GLY A 412 -4.32 -9.89 13.49
C GLY A 412 -3.69 -8.50 13.67
N ALA A 413 -2.38 -8.43 13.94
CA ALA A 413 -1.66 -7.16 14.05
C ALA A 413 -1.58 -6.44 12.69
N ARG A 414 -1.19 -7.17 11.63
CA ARG A 414 -1.12 -6.64 10.26
C ARG A 414 -2.48 -6.16 9.73
N PHE A 415 -3.59 -6.71 10.25
CA PHE A 415 -4.95 -6.27 9.93
C PHE A 415 -5.40 -5.03 10.74
N ARG A 416 -4.77 -4.73 11.88
CA ARG A 416 -5.13 -3.59 12.75
C ARG A 416 -4.18 -2.40 12.69
N VAL A 417 -2.93 -2.54 12.23
CA VAL A 417 -1.97 -1.43 12.14
C VAL A 417 -2.49 -0.23 11.31
N GLY A 418 -3.19 -0.48 10.20
CA GLY A 418 -3.84 0.59 9.41
C GLY A 418 -4.88 1.37 10.20
N HIS A 419 -5.67 0.68 11.03
CA HIS A 419 -6.66 1.29 11.92
C HIS A 419 -5.98 2.11 13.04
N THR A 420 -4.84 1.65 13.57
CA THR A 420 -4.02 2.39 14.55
C THR A 420 -3.50 3.70 13.96
N ALA A 421 -2.81 3.65 12.81
CA ALA A 421 -2.26 4.84 12.17
C ALA A 421 -3.35 5.84 11.77
N LEU A 422 -4.48 5.35 11.27
CA LEU A 422 -5.64 6.18 10.93
C LEU A 422 -6.26 6.84 12.16
N THR A 423 -6.31 6.16 13.31
CA THR A 423 -6.84 6.74 14.56
C THR A 423 -5.93 7.84 15.12
N MET A 424 -4.61 7.75 14.87
CA MET A 424 -3.66 8.83 15.13
C MET A 424 -3.85 9.98 14.12
N ALA A 425 -4.09 9.70 12.83
CA ALA A 425 -4.35 10.72 11.81
C ALA A 425 -5.65 11.50 12.09
N GLU A 426 -6.70 10.79 12.51
CA GLU A 426 -7.97 11.41 12.90
C GLU A 426 -7.84 12.32 14.11
N TYR A 427 -6.89 12.10 15.03
CA TYR A 427 -6.64 13.07 16.11
C TYR A 427 -6.14 14.41 15.57
N PHE A 428 -5.18 14.37 14.64
CA PHE A 428 -4.67 15.61 14.05
C PHE A 428 -5.71 16.31 13.14
N ARG A 429 -6.63 15.56 12.51
CA ARG A 429 -7.75 16.11 11.73
C ARG A 429 -8.90 16.65 12.58
N ASP A 430 -9.37 15.88 13.57
CA ASP A 430 -10.59 16.16 14.34
C ASP A 430 -10.31 17.17 15.47
N ASP A 431 -9.23 16.95 16.23
CA ASP A 431 -8.92 17.67 17.47
C ASP A 431 -7.97 18.86 17.22
N GLU A 432 -6.84 18.62 16.55
CA GLU A 432 -5.82 19.66 16.27
C GLU A 432 -6.13 20.51 15.04
N ARG A 433 -7.07 20.05 14.18
CA ARG A 433 -7.56 20.78 12.99
C ARG A 433 -6.48 21.07 11.95
N GLN A 434 -5.59 20.11 11.76
CA GLN A 434 -4.50 20.17 10.77
C GLN A 434 -4.79 19.21 9.62
N ASP A 435 -4.25 19.52 8.44
CA ASP A 435 -4.22 18.58 7.33
C ASP A 435 -3.12 17.53 7.56
N VAL A 436 -3.46 16.28 7.25
CA VAL A 436 -2.61 15.11 7.50
C VAL A 436 -2.31 14.39 6.20
N LEU A 437 -1.02 14.14 5.94
CA LEU A 437 -0.56 13.27 4.87
C LEU A 437 -0.39 11.85 5.42
N LEU A 438 -1.37 10.98 5.16
CA LEU A 438 -1.32 9.58 5.55
C LEU A 438 -0.65 8.76 4.44
N MET A 439 0.41 8.03 4.77
CA MET A 439 1.10 7.13 3.85
C MET A 439 0.91 5.68 4.28
N MET A 440 0.55 4.80 3.36
CA MET A 440 0.25 3.40 3.66
C MET A 440 0.99 2.47 2.68
N ASP A 441 2.18 1.98 3.05
CA ASP A 441 2.83 0.87 2.35
C ASP A 441 2.67 -0.40 3.20
N ASN A 442 1.88 -1.42 2.83
CA ASN A 442 1.11 -1.57 1.59
C ASN A 442 -0.37 -1.91 1.87
N ILE A 443 -1.33 -1.28 1.16
CA ILE A 443 -2.75 -1.60 1.35
C ILE A 443 -3.09 -3.05 0.95
N PHE A 444 -2.32 -3.64 0.02
CA PHE A 444 -2.46 -5.07 -0.30
C PHE A 444 -2.07 -5.97 0.89
N ARG A 445 -1.17 -5.55 1.78
CA ARG A 445 -0.81 -6.32 2.99
C ARG A 445 -1.92 -6.32 4.04
N PHE A 446 -2.71 -5.26 4.12
CA PHE A 446 -3.94 -5.23 4.91
C PHE A 446 -4.96 -6.25 4.35
N ILE A 447 -5.16 -6.26 3.03
CA ILE A 447 -6.04 -7.23 2.35
C ILE A 447 -5.55 -8.68 2.58
N GLN A 448 -4.25 -8.94 2.40
CA GLN A 448 -3.64 -10.25 2.67
C GLN A 448 -3.82 -10.68 4.13
N ALA A 449 -3.64 -9.78 5.09
CA ALA A 449 -3.88 -10.07 6.51
C ALA A 449 -5.36 -10.40 6.79
N GLY A 450 -6.31 -9.70 6.15
CA GLY A 450 -7.74 -10.00 6.20
C GLY A 450 -8.09 -11.36 5.60
N GLN A 451 -7.44 -11.74 4.49
CA GLN A 451 -7.56 -13.08 3.89
C GLN A 451 -7.06 -14.17 4.85
N GLU A 452 -5.88 -13.99 5.46
CA GLU A 452 -5.32 -14.90 6.46
C GLU A 452 -6.25 -15.04 7.68
N VAL A 453 -6.74 -13.91 8.22
CA VAL A 453 -7.72 -13.88 9.34
C VAL A 453 -9.00 -14.63 8.98
N SER A 454 -9.59 -14.37 7.81
CA SER A 454 -10.82 -15.00 7.35
C SER A 454 -10.69 -16.52 7.18
N GLY A 455 -9.58 -16.98 6.59
CA GLY A 455 -9.29 -18.41 6.45
C GLY A 455 -9.14 -19.08 7.82
N LEU A 456 -8.45 -18.41 8.76
CA LEU A 456 -8.31 -18.87 10.15
C LEU A 456 -9.65 -18.91 10.91
N MET A 457 -10.53 -17.92 10.72
CA MET A 457 -11.88 -17.89 11.29
C MET A 457 -12.76 -19.07 10.82
N GLY A 458 -12.41 -19.70 9.68
CA GLY A 458 -13.20 -20.75 9.04
C GLY A 458 -14.33 -20.21 8.14
N LEU A 459 -14.22 -18.97 7.67
CA LEU A 459 -15.15 -18.41 6.70
C LEU A 459 -14.91 -19.03 5.31
N LEU A 460 -15.98 -19.17 4.52
CA LEU A 460 -15.86 -19.63 3.13
C LEU A 460 -15.14 -18.56 2.28
N PRO A 461 -14.07 -18.90 1.55
CA PRO A 461 -13.36 -17.94 0.71
C PRO A 461 -14.18 -17.52 -0.51
N SER A 462 -13.92 -16.30 -0.96
CA SER A 462 -14.47 -15.69 -2.17
C SER A 462 -13.60 -16.02 -3.41
N ARG A 463 -13.79 -15.27 -4.50
CA ARG A 463 -12.96 -15.35 -5.71
C ARG A 463 -11.47 -15.24 -5.38
N LEU A 464 -10.65 -16.03 -6.06
CA LEU A 464 -9.19 -16.12 -5.87
C LEU A 464 -8.71 -16.41 -4.43
N GLY A 465 -9.62 -16.81 -3.53
CA GLY A 465 -9.29 -17.15 -2.15
C GLY A 465 -9.38 -15.98 -1.15
N TYR A 466 -9.74 -14.77 -1.57
CA TYR A 466 -9.91 -13.62 -0.67
C TYR A 466 -11.07 -13.81 0.32
N GLN A 467 -11.09 -13.01 1.38
CA GLN A 467 -12.17 -13.05 2.36
C GLN A 467 -13.52 -12.59 1.77
N PRO A 468 -14.66 -13.16 2.21
CA PRO A 468 -15.98 -12.76 1.70
C PRO A 468 -16.37 -11.33 2.11
N THR A 469 -15.72 -10.79 3.14
CA THR A 469 -15.91 -9.44 3.69
C THR A 469 -15.05 -8.36 3.01
N LEU A 470 -14.23 -8.69 2.00
CA LEU A 470 -13.17 -7.82 1.44
C LEU A 470 -13.61 -6.37 1.19
N ALA A 471 -14.76 -6.18 0.55
CA ALA A 471 -15.28 -4.84 0.26
C ALA A 471 -15.70 -4.05 1.52
N SER A 472 -16.18 -4.74 2.55
CA SER A 472 -16.57 -4.13 3.84
C SER A 472 -15.35 -3.84 4.72
N ASP A 473 -14.41 -4.79 4.80
CA ASP A 473 -13.16 -4.61 5.56
C ASP A 473 -12.35 -3.42 5.02
N LEU A 474 -12.32 -3.28 3.68
CA LEU A 474 -11.65 -2.16 3.03
C LEU A 474 -12.43 -0.85 3.24
N ALA A 475 -13.75 -0.84 3.12
CA ALA A 475 -14.55 0.36 3.36
C ALA A 475 -14.52 0.86 4.81
N GLU A 476 -14.40 -0.03 5.81
CA GLU A 476 -14.24 0.34 7.23
C GLU A 476 -12.93 1.14 7.47
N LEU A 477 -11.89 0.84 6.70
CA LEU A 477 -10.61 1.55 6.72
C LEU A 477 -10.63 2.80 5.83
N GLU A 478 -11.09 2.67 4.58
CA GLU A 478 -11.03 3.73 3.57
C GLU A 478 -12.01 4.87 3.84
N GLU A 479 -13.26 4.63 4.24
CA GLU A 479 -14.26 5.71 4.30
C GLU A 479 -14.10 6.63 5.53
N ARG A 480 -13.18 6.29 6.44
CA ARG A 480 -12.67 7.17 7.49
C ARG A 480 -11.64 8.19 6.97
N ILE A 481 -10.93 7.87 5.88
CA ILE A 481 -10.03 8.76 5.14
C ILE A 481 -10.89 9.68 4.26
N CYS A 482 -11.07 10.92 4.72
CA CYS A 482 -11.91 11.93 4.06
C CYS A 482 -11.56 13.36 4.50
N ASN A 483 -12.07 14.33 3.75
CA ASN A 483 -12.05 15.76 4.08
C ASN A 483 -13.25 16.13 4.98
N THR A 484 -13.02 16.91 6.04
CA THR A 484 -14.03 17.36 7.01
C THR A 484 -14.03 18.88 7.13
N THR A 485 -14.95 19.44 7.93
CA THR A 485 -14.95 20.88 8.22
C THR A 485 -13.81 21.37 9.13
N THR A 486 -13.04 20.46 9.75
CA THR A 486 -11.90 20.81 10.62
C THR A 486 -10.53 20.57 9.97
N GLY A 487 -10.45 19.70 8.97
CA GLY A 487 -9.20 19.34 8.28
C GLY A 487 -9.36 18.13 7.37
N ALA A 488 -8.31 17.82 6.60
CA ALA A 488 -8.29 16.74 5.63
C ALA A 488 -7.24 15.66 5.95
N ILE A 489 -7.56 14.38 5.71
CA ILE A 489 -6.56 13.30 5.63
C ILE A 489 -6.34 12.95 4.15
N THR A 490 -5.30 13.50 3.53
CA THR A 490 -4.87 13.13 2.18
C THR A 490 -4.05 11.85 2.25
N SER A 491 -4.51 10.79 1.61
CA SER A 491 -3.90 9.45 1.70
C SER A 491 -3.09 9.10 0.45
N ILE A 492 -1.89 8.56 0.62
CA ILE A 492 -1.03 8.00 -0.44
C ILE A 492 -0.71 6.55 -0.09
N GLN A 493 -1.32 5.64 -0.83
CA GLN A 493 -1.36 4.21 -0.54
C GLN A 493 -0.54 3.49 -1.60
N ALA A 494 0.54 2.82 -1.20
CA ALA A 494 1.22 1.94 -2.14
C ALA A 494 0.33 0.72 -2.39
N VAL A 495 0.07 0.44 -3.67
CA VAL A 495 -0.79 -0.67 -4.10
C VAL A 495 0.06 -1.68 -4.85
N TYR A 496 0.06 -2.93 -4.38
CA TYR A 496 0.56 -4.07 -5.13
C TYR A 496 -0.59 -4.71 -5.93
N VAL A 497 -0.41 -4.86 -7.24
CA VAL A 497 -1.35 -5.58 -8.12
C VAL A 497 -0.79 -6.99 -8.35
N PRO A 498 -1.47 -8.06 -7.89
CA PRO A 498 -0.98 -9.43 -8.05
C PRO A 498 -0.81 -9.80 -9.53
N ALA A 499 0.40 -10.26 -9.90
CA ALA A 499 0.74 -10.66 -11.26
C ALA A 499 0.41 -9.62 -12.37
N ASP A 500 0.36 -8.32 -12.01
CA ASP A 500 -0.08 -7.21 -12.86
C ASP A 500 -1.53 -7.35 -13.40
N ASP A 501 -2.37 -8.19 -12.76
CA ASP A 501 -3.79 -8.37 -13.10
C ASP A 501 -4.69 -7.35 -12.39
N PHE A 502 -5.04 -6.28 -13.10
CA PHE A 502 -5.98 -5.24 -12.65
C PHE A 502 -7.42 -5.74 -12.46
N THR A 503 -7.74 -6.98 -12.85
CA THR A 503 -9.06 -7.61 -12.63
C THR A 503 -9.14 -8.42 -11.33
N ASP A 504 -8.02 -8.57 -10.60
CA ASP A 504 -8.00 -9.16 -9.26
C ASP A 504 -8.92 -8.37 -8.30
N PRO A 505 -9.73 -9.02 -7.45
CA PRO A 505 -10.63 -8.35 -6.51
C PRO A 505 -9.96 -7.34 -5.57
N SER A 506 -8.73 -7.59 -5.10
CA SER A 506 -8.00 -6.68 -4.22
C SER A 506 -7.69 -5.35 -4.92
N ALA A 507 -7.20 -5.42 -6.16
CA ALA A 507 -6.97 -4.26 -7.01
C ALA A 507 -8.30 -3.57 -7.34
N SER A 508 -9.27 -4.32 -7.85
CA SER A 508 -10.57 -3.80 -8.29
C SER A 508 -11.34 -3.07 -7.19
N HIS A 509 -11.34 -3.60 -5.96
CA HIS A 509 -11.96 -2.91 -4.81
C HIS A 509 -11.15 -1.68 -4.37
N THR A 510 -9.82 -1.76 -4.31
CA THR A 510 -8.96 -0.60 -3.98
C THR A 510 -9.19 0.56 -4.96
N PHE A 511 -9.18 0.30 -6.27
CA PHE A 511 -9.40 1.31 -7.32
C PHE A 511 -10.75 2.05 -7.21
N SER A 512 -11.76 1.49 -6.55
CA SER A 512 -13.05 2.17 -6.38
C SER A 512 -12.97 3.36 -5.42
N HIS A 513 -12.14 3.26 -4.36
CA HIS A 513 -11.95 4.32 -3.36
C HIS A 513 -10.92 5.38 -3.81
N LEU A 514 -9.94 5.01 -4.65
CA LEU A 514 -8.89 5.93 -5.12
C LEU A 514 -9.45 7.08 -5.96
N THR A 515 -8.94 8.30 -5.76
CA THR A 515 -9.23 9.49 -6.57
C THR A 515 -8.08 9.89 -7.50
N ALA A 516 -6.85 9.46 -7.21
CA ALA A 516 -5.70 9.53 -8.12
C ALA A 516 -4.92 8.21 -8.21
N SER A 517 -4.16 8.03 -9.29
CA SER A 517 -3.27 6.89 -9.52
C SER A 517 -1.92 7.37 -10.08
N ILE A 518 -0.86 7.12 -9.32
CA ILE A 518 0.54 7.44 -9.66
C ILE A 518 1.23 6.13 -10.01
N VAL A 519 1.66 5.97 -11.26
CA VAL A 519 2.33 4.74 -11.73
C VAL A 519 3.81 5.01 -11.88
N LEU A 520 4.67 4.30 -11.14
CA LEU A 520 6.12 4.38 -11.29
C LEU A 520 6.67 3.25 -12.18
N SER A 521 7.35 3.63 -13.26
CA SER A 521 7.77 2.75 -14.33
C SER A 521 9.26 2.43 -14.28
N ARG A 522 9.61 1.14 -14.32
CA ARG A 522 11.01 0.69 -14.40
C ARG A 522 11.70 1.17 -15.69
N LYS A 523 10.93 1.33 -16.79
CA LYS A 523 11.43 1.90 -18.06
C LYS A 523 11.97 3.31 -17.83
N ARG A 524 11.19 4.20 -17.20
CA ARG A 524 11.58 5.57 -16.84
C ARG A 524 12.80 5.61 -15.91
N ALA A 525 12.82 4.78 -14.87
CA ALA A 525 13.96 4.66 -13.97
C ALA A 525 15.26 4.23 -14.69
N SER A 526 15.16 3.33 -15.69
CA SER A 526 16.31 2.92 -16.52
C SER A 526 16.69 3.91 -17.63
N GLU A 527 15.75 4.74 -18.09
CA GLU A 527 16.00 5.91 -18.96
C GLU A 527 16.67 7.07 -18.17
N GLY A 528 16.81 6.95 -16.84
CA GLY A 528 17.39 7.97 -15.95
C GLY A 528 16.42 9.06 -15.52
N PHE A 529 15.12 8.92 -15.83
CA PHE A 529 14.11 9.93 -15.51
C PHE A 529 13.59 9.73 -14.07
N TYR A 530 13.86 10.71 -13.21
CA TYR A 530 13.38 10.77 -11.83
C TYR A 530 12.61 12.09 -11.56
N PRO A 531 11.46 12.04 -10.86
CA PRO A 531 10.76 10.83 -10.39
C PRO A 531 10.28 9.96 -11.56
N ALA A 532 10.30 8.62 -11.39
CA ALA A 532 10.08 7.66 -12.46
C ALA A 532 8.60 7.47 -12.87
N VAL A 533 7.83 8.56 -12.86
CA VAL A 533 6.38 8.58 -13.13
C VAL A 533 6.09 8.26 -14.59
N ASP A 534 5.19 7.32 -14.82
CA ASP A 534 4.60 7.09 -16.12
C ASP A 534 3.56 8.17 -16.43
N LEU A 535 3.95 9.09 -17.30
CA LEU A 535 3.18 10.30 -17.67
C LEU A 535 1.87 9.98 -18.42
N LEU A 536 1.70 8.75 -18.93
CA LEU A 536 0.49 8.33 -19.63
C LEU A 536 -0.42 7.49 -18.73
N GLN A 537 0.14 6.52 -17.99
CA GLN A 537 -0.60 5.62 -17.10
C GLN A 537 -1.02 6.27 -15.78
N SER A 538 -0.32 7.32 -15.33
CA SER A 538 -0.74 8.09 -14.16
C SER A 538 -1.93 9.00 -14.50
N GLY A 539 -2.77 9.35 -13.52
CA GLY A 539 -3.95 10.19 -13.72
C GLY A 539 -4.72 10.50 -12.44
N SER A 540 -5.74 11.36 -12.53
CA SER A 540 -6.56 11.78 -11.40
C SER A 540 -7.97 12.18 -11.83
N LYS A 541 -8.96 11.92 -10.96
CA LYS A 541 -10.34 12.42 -11.08
C LYS A 541 -10.42 13.95 -10.98
N MET A 542 -9.40 14.61 -10.41
CA MET A 542 -9.32 16.07 -10.30
C MET A 542 -9.02 16.78 -11.62
N LEU A 543 -8.51 16.06 -12.63
CA LEU A 543 -8.13 16.64 -13.92
C LEU A 543 -9.38 16.83 -14.82
N MET A 544 -10.30 17.68 -14.37
CA MET A 544 -11.52 18.10 -15.08
C MET A 544 -11.58 19.64 -15.18
N PRO A 545 -12.15 20.23 -16.25
CA PRO A 545 -12.18 21.68 -16.44
C PRO A 545 -12.84 22.49 -15.31
N ASN A 546 -13.78 21.89 -14.58
CA ASN A 546 -14.51 22.49 -13.47
C ASN A 546 -13.80 22.39 -12.10
N ILE A 547 -12.65 21.70 -12.02
CA ILE A 547 -11.86 21.53 -10.79
C ILE A 547 -10.45 22.08 -10.99
N ALA A 548 -9.76 21.62 -12.03
CA ALA A 548 -8.41 22.08 -12.40
C ALA A 548 -8.42 23.40 -13.20
N GLY A 549 -9.58 23.82 -13.72
CA GLY A 549 -9.69 24.94 -14.64
C GLY A 549 -9.36 24.56 -16.09
N GLU A 550 -9.86 25.36 -17.05
CA GLU A 550 -9.66 25.09 -18.48
C GLU A 550 -8.19 25.09 -18.91
N ARG A 551 -7.36 26.01 -18.37
CA ARG A 551 -5.94 26.13 -18.74
C ARG A 551 -5.17 24.85 -18.39
N HIS A 552 -5.25 24.41 -17.13
CA HIS A 552 -4.61 23.19 -16.66
C HIS A 552 -5.08 21.98 -17.47
N TYR A 553 -6.40 21.80 -17.61
CA TYR A 553 -6.96 20.69 -18.37
C TYR A 553 -6.46 20.66 -19.83
N ARG A 554 -6.47 21.82 -20.51
CA ARG A 554 -6.03 21.93 -21.91
C ARG A 554 -4.53 21.62 -22.08
N ILE A 555 -3.69 22.17 -21.21
CA ILE A 555 -2.24 21.89 -21.21
C ILE A 555 -1.98 20.40 -20.97
N ALA A 556 -2.62 19.79 -19.97
CA ALA A 556 -2.43 18.38 -19.65
C ALA A 556 -2.92 17.43 -20.78
N GLN A 557 -3.99 17.79 -21.50
CA GLN A 557 -4.45 17.03 -22.68
C GLN A 557 -3.47 17.13 -23.85
N GLU A 558 -2.95 18.32 -24.17
CA GLU A 558 -1.96 18.46 -25.25
C GLU A 558 -0.60 17.83 -24.89
N VAL A 559 -0.17 17.90 -23.63
CA VAL A 559 0.99 17.12 -23.13
C VAL A 559 0.78 15.62 -23.35
N ARG A 560 -0.35 15.05 -22.90
CA ARG A 560 -0.67 13.63 -23.09
C ARG A 560 -0.68 13.26 -24.58
N ARG A 561 -1.31 14.08 -25.43
CA ARG A 561 -1.38 13.88 -26.88
C ARG A 561 0.01 13.82 -27.55
N ASN A 562 0.90 14.75 -27.23
CA ASN A 562 2.28 14.75 -27.76
C ASN A 562 3.04 13.50 -27.29
N LEU A 563 2.87 13.08 -26.03
CA LEU A 563 3.50 11.87 -25.48
C LEU A 563 2.95 10.57 -26.09
N THR A 564 1.64 10.46 -26.35
CA THR A 564 1.04 9.30 -27.03
C THR A 564 1.57 9.15 -28.45
N ILE A 565 1.58 10.23 -29.24
CA ILE A 565 2.11 10.21 -30.61
C ILE A 565 3.60 9.84 -30.61
N TYR A 566 4.38 10.33 -29.64
CA TYR A 566 5.79 9.94 -29.52
C TYR A 566 5.99 8.44 -29.24
N GLU A 567 5.22 7.83 -28.34
CA GLU A 567 5.36 6.40 -28.04
C GLU A 567 4.86 5.54 -29.23
N GLU A 568 3.82 5.96 -29.97
CA GLU A 568 3.39 5.33 -31.23
C GLU A 568 4.47 5.37 -32.33
N LEU A 569 5.20 6.47 -32.43
CA LEU A 569 6.29 6.64 -33.41
C LEU A 569 7.62 5.99 -32.97
N LYS A 570 7.74 5.55 -31.71
CA LYS A 570 9.01 5.11 -31.11
C LYS A 570 9.63 3.89 -31.80
N ASP A 571 8.80 2.92 -32.19
CA ASP A 571 9.23 1.75 -32.94
C ASP A 571 9.68 2.10 -34.38
N ILE A 572 9.01 3.06 -35.02
CA ILE A 572 9.39 3.57 -36.35
C ILE A 572 10.74 4.28 -36.28
N ILE A 573 10.94 5.13 -35.26
CA ILE A 573 12.22 5.81 -35.00
C ILE A 573 13.34 4.79 -34.73
N ALA A 574 13.05 3.69 -34.02
CA ALA A 574 14.03 2.65 -33.74
C ALA A 574 14.43 1.82 -34.97
N MET A 575 13.53 1.64 -35.94
CA MET A 575 13.78 0.86 -37.17
C MET A 575 14.35 1.68 -38.34
N LEU A 576 13.86 2.91 -38.53
CA LEU A 576 14.15 3.76 -39.70
C LEU A 576 14.94 5.03 -39.36
N GLY A 577 14.96 5.44 -38.09
CA GLY A 577 15.53 6.72 -37.66
C GLY A 577 14.53 7.88 -37.74
N ILE A 578 14.83 8.96 -37.02
CA ILE A 578 13.94 10.13 -36.89
C ILE A 578 13.78 10.92 -38.21
N ASN A 579 14.71 10.79 -39.15
CA ASN A 579 14.74 11.56 -40.39
C ASN A 579 13.63 11.16 -41.38
N GLU A 580 13.16 9.90 -41.32
CA GLU A 580 12.12 9.36 -42.20
C GLU A 580 10.69 9.76 -41.78
N LEU A 581 10.54 10.39 -40.61
CA LEU A 581 9.27 10.96 -40.14
C LEU A 581 8.93 12.27 -40.86
N SER A 582 7.65 12.64 -40.93
CA SER A 582 7.25 13.95 -41.47
C SER A 582 7.77 15.10 -40.58
N ARG A 583 7.84 16.32 -41.12
CA ARG A 583 8.27 17.51 -40.35
C ARG A 583 7.34 17.84 -39.18
N GLU A 584 6.08 17.40 -39.21
CA GLU A 584 5.11 17.59 -38.12
C GLU A 584 5.30 16.53 -37.02
N ASP A 585 5.51 15.27 -37.43
CA ASP A 585 5.87 14.17 -36.53
C ASP A 585 7.19 14.45 -35.82
N GLN A 586 8.24 14.88 -36.54
CA GLN A 586 9.53 15.26 -35.97
C GLN A 586 9.37 16.34 -34.89
N ARG A 587 8.58 17.39 -35.15
CA ARG A 587 8.27 18.44 -34.15
C ARG A 587 7.58 17.86 -32.92
N THR A 588 6.58 17.01 -33.12
CA THR A 588 5.83 16.36 -32.02
C THR A 588 6.75 15.48 -31.17
N VAL A 589 7.63 14.71 -31.80
CA VAL A 589 8.66 13.89 -31.14
C VAL A 589 9.65 14.76 -30.34
N PHE A 590 10.12 15.89 -30.90
CA PHE A 590 11.01 16.80 -30.18
C PHE A 590 10.31 17.53 -29.01
N ARG A 591 9.03 17.89 -29.14
CA ARG A 591 8.23 18.42 -28.03
C ARG A 591 8.07 17.39 -26.92
N ALA A 592 7.69 16.14 -27.27
CA ALA A 592 7.55 15.05 -26.31
C ALA A 592 8.86 14.77 -25.56
N ARG A 593 9.98 14.61 -26.27
CA ARG A 593 11.33 14.39 -25.67
C ARG A 593 11.80 15.54 -24.78
N ARG A 594 11.30 16.76 -24.99
CA ARG A 594 11.52 17.92 -24.11
C ARG A 594 10.61 17.90 -22.88
N LEU A 595 9.32 17.58 -23.06
CA LEU A 595 8.36 17.41 -21.96
C LEU A 595 8.78 16.29 -20.99
N GLU A 596 9.17 15.11 -21.51
CA GLU A 596 9.66 13.98 -20.69
C GLU A 596 10.80 14.39 -19.75
N ARG A 597 11.73 15.21 -20.24
CA ARG A 597 12.83 15.74 -19.43
C ARG A 597 12.37 16.84 -18.49
N PHE A 598 11.51 17.77 -18.94
CA PHE A 598 10.98 18.83 -18.08
C PHE A 598 10.19 18.29 -16.88
N PHE A 599 9.56 17.12 -16.99
CA PHE A 599 8.92 16.44 -15.85
C PHE A 599 9.90 15.80 -14.85
N THR A 600 11.19 15.68 -15.18
CA THR A 600 12.23 15.34 -14.18
C THR A 600 12.51 16.51 -13.24
N GLN A 601 12.83 16.19 -11.99
CA GLN A 601 12.95 17.20 -10.93
C GLN A 601 13.94 16.73 -9.85
N PRO A 602 14.92 17.55 -9.47
CA PRO A 602 15.83 17.22 -8.36
C PRO A 602 15.08 17.35 -7.03
N PHE A 603 15.01 16.25 -6.29
CA PHE A 603 14.33 16.19 -4.99
C PHE A 603 15.29 16.51 -3.84
N PHE A 604 14.82 17.26 -2.84
CA PHE A 604 15.61 17.64 -1.65
C PHE A 604 16.14 16.40 -0.92
N THR A 605 15.32 15.34 -0.82
CA THR A 605 15.70 14.07 -0.18
C THR A 605 16.81 13.30 -0.92
N THR A 606 17.18 13.72 -2.13
CA THR A 606 18.21 13.06 -2.96
C THR A 606 19.36 13.96 -3.38
N GLU A 607 19.43 15.19 -2.87
CA GLU A 607 20.48 16.17 -3.17
C GLU A 607 21.90 15.59 -2.96
N GLN A 608 22.08 14.79 -1.90
CA GLN A 608 23.36 14.13 -1.59
C GLN A 608 23.78 13.06 -2.62
N PHE A 609 22.82 12.41 -3.28
CA PHE A 609 23.08 11.35 -4.27
C PHE A 609 23.20 11.91 -5.70
N ILE A 610 22.47 12.97 -6.02
CA ILE A 610 22.40 13.57 -7.36
C ILE A 610 23.45 14.69 -7.54
N GLY A 611 23.85 15.36 -6.46
CA GLY A 611 24.74 16.53 -6.52
C GLY A 611 24.09 17.77 -7.15
N LYS A 612 22.77 17.77 -7.34
CA LYS A 612 21.96 18.93 -7.74
C LYS A 612 21.08 19.37 -6.57
N PRO A 613 20.96 20.68 -6.30
CA PRO A 613 20.13 21.18 -5.22
C PRO A 613 18.65 20.91 -5.47
N GLY A 614 17.91 20.58 -4.41
CA GLY A 614 16.48 20.28 -4.47
C GLY A 614 15.64 21.45 -5.03
N ARG A 615 14.48 21.10 -5.61
CA ARG A 615 13.53 22.06 -6.19
C ARG A 615 12.09 21.66 -5.91
N MET A 616 11.37 22.54 -5.21
CA MET A 616 9.91 22.58 -5.21
C MET A 616 9.46 23.49 -6.34
N VAL A 617 8.46 23.08 -7.13
CA VAL A 617 7.95 23.86 -8.27
C VAL A 617 6.44 24.02 -8.13
N SER A 618 5.94 25.26 -8.14
CA SER A 618 4.49 25.49 -8.04
C SER A 618 3.73 25.03 -9.28
N ARG A 619 2.46 24.68 -9.12
CA ARG A 619 1.59 24.20 -10.20
C ARG A 619 1.54 25.17 -11.38
N GLU A 620 1.43 26.47 -11.12
CA GLU A 620 1.36 27.47 -12.21
C GLU A 620 2.68 27.59 -12.98
N GLN A 621 3.83 27.49 -12.30
CA GLN A 621 5.15 27.43 -12.96
C GLN A 621 5.35 26.14 -13.77
N ALA A 622 4.82 25.01 -13.27
CA ALA A 622 4.83 23.74 -14.00
C ALA A 622 3.96 23.82 -15.27
N LEU A 623 2.76 24.41 -15.16
CA LEU A 623 1.86 24.64 -16.29
C LEU A 623 2.44 25.62 -17.31
N GLU A 624 3.04 26.74 -16.87
CA GLU A 624 3.73 27.68 -17.75
C GLU A 624 4.88 27.01 -18.51
N GLY A 625 5.71 26.21 -17.83
CA GLY A 625 6.78 25.47 -18.49
C GLY A 625 6.27 24.49 -19.55
N CYS A 626 5.19 23.77 -19.28
CA CYS A 626 4.54 22.92 -20.27
C CYS A 626 3.97 23.72 -21.47
N GLU A 627 3.30 24.85 -21.21
CA GLU A 627 2.72 25.72 -22.23
C GLU A 627 3.80 26.30 -23.16
N ARG A 628 4.90 26.81 -22.60
CA ARG A 628 6.05 27.36 -23.34
C ARG A 628 6.79 26.30 -24.17
N ILE A 629 6.90 25.06 -23.68
CA ILE A 629 7.45 23.93 -24.46
C ILE A 629 6.49 23.53 -25.60
N LEU A 630 5.18 23.50 -25.38
CA LEU A 630 4.18 23.21 -26.43
C LEU A 630 4.14 24.30 -27.52
N ASN A 631 4.48 25.54 -27.17
CA ASN A 631 4.58 26.69 -28.08
C ASN A 631 5.91 26.75 -28.89
N ASP A 632 6.76 25.71 -28.82
CA ASP A 632 8.08 25.64 -29.49
C ASP A 632 9.11 26.70 -29.04
N GLU A 633 8.93 27.42 -27.93
CA GLU A 633 9.91 28.44 -27.44
C GLU A 633 11.31 27.84 -27.22
N PHE A 634 11.35 26.57 -26.81
CA PHE A 634 12.59 25.82 -26.56
C PHE A 634 13.06 25.00 -27.77
N ALA A 635 12.54 25.25 -28.99
CA ALA A 635 12.85 24.46 -30.19
C ALA A 635 14.34 24.46 -30.58
N GLU A 636 15.08 25.54 -30.27
CA GLU A 636 16.53 25.65 -30.50
C GLU A 636 17.38 25.19 -29.30
N PHE A 637 16.77 24.83 -28.17
CA PHE A 637 17.51 24.41 -26.96
C PHE A 637 17.84 22.91 -27.04
N PRO A 638 19.03 22.49 -26.58
CA PRO A 638 19.36 21.07 -26.49
C PRO A 638 18.43 20.40 -25.47
N GLU A 639 18.07 19.14 -25.69
CA GLU A 639 17.10 18.46 -24.82
C GLU A 639 17.59 18.33 -23.36
N SER A 640 18.92 18.29 -23.18
CA SER A 640 19.60 18.31 -21.87
C SER A 640 19.34 19.55 -21.04
N ALA A 641 19.03 20.71 -21.65
CA ALA A 641 18.73 21.95 -20.93
C ALA A 641 17.48 21.85 -20.03
N LEU A 642 16.58 20.92 -20.36
CA LEU A 642 15.33 20.67 -19.63
C LEU A 642 15.43 19.50 -18.63
N TYR A 643 16.60 18.90 -18.45
CA TYR A 643 16.79 17.70 -17.61
C TYR A 643 17.24 18.03 -16.18
N MET A 644 16.49 17.55 -15.20
CA MET A 644 16.73 17.74 -13.76
C MET A 644 16.89 19.23 -13.41
N ILE A 645 15.87 20.01 -13.76
CA ILE A 645 15.71 21.43 -13.40
C ILE A 645 14.44 21.63 -12.56
N GLY A 646 14.32 22.77 -11.89
CA GLY A 646 13.11 23.23 -11.23
C GLY A 646 12.12 23.86 -12.21
N THR A 647 12.03 25.18 -12.19
CA THR A 647 11.21 25.99 -13.12
C THR A 647 11.79 25.98 -14.52
N ILE A 648 10.98 26.41 -15.50
CA ILE A 648 11.38 26.45 -16.91
C ILE A 648 12.53 27.43 -17.18
N ASP A 649 12.64 28.52 -16.41
CA ASP A 649 13.65 29.57 -16.62
C ASP A 649 15.06 29.18 -16.13
N GLU A 650 15.22 28.02 -15.48
CA GLU A 650 16.54 27.42 -15.25
C GLU A 650 17.14 26.80 -16.53
N ALA A 651 16.34 26.63 -17.60
CA ALA A 651 16.79 26.07 -18.86
C ALA A 651 17.70 27.04 -19.62
N LYS A 652 19.00 26.74 -19.65
CA LYS A 652 20.00 27.50 -20.40
C LYS A 652 20.13 27.00 -21.84
N LYS A 653 20.33 27.92 -22.77
CA LYS A 653 20.89 27.58 -24.09
C LYS A 653 22.40 27.38 -23.90
N ASP A 654 22.99 26.36 -24.53
CA ASP A 654 24.43 26.14 -24.42
C ASP A 654 25.20 27.37 -24.95
N GLU A 655 26.21 27.81 -24.20
CA GLU A 655 27.24 28.72 -24.73
C GLU A 655 28.15 27.89 -25.64
N ALA A 656 28.26 28.32 -26.91
CA ALA A 656 28.83 27.54 -28.02
C ALA A 656 30.33 27.80 -28.25
#